data_AF-A0A972LJJ3-F1
#
_entry.id   AF-A0A972LJJ3-F1
#
_cell.length_a   1.000
_cell.length_b   1.000
_cell.length_c   1.000
_cell.angle_alpha   90.00
_cell.angle_beta   90.00
_cell.angle_gamma   90.00
#
_symmetry.space_group_name_H-M   'P 1'
#
loop_
_entity.id
_entity.type
_entity.pdbx_description
1 polymer ?
#
loop_
_entity_poly.entity_id
_entity_poly.type
_entity_poly.pdbx_seq_one_letter_code
_entity_poly.pdbx_strand_id
1 'polypeptide(L)'
;MNLESSLSDLNHEIYVLYPIIADREKIIFRQNNRKMVFNFMIIIAILFANYASEVFAQRSSSSRLPSHSLSPNPKKNDDDKRQIKPVFKMPRQKIIGRASDNLYIRSENYLGCKVNRNRYDTENQINKRDECINKGTFFSEEKEIVLPAESKGFVDLPRMASKFVADKNNTGVAITFSALADNYAYFDNPLLIRVLVDGEIAEPNEITLLGGNDNPFTEQIDNVRSSVQSFTFMTNVDKGTHTVQVQYSTAAIDSGNSFLRNASLKINTELSGKSVKTYIYNNSTNWSDIPLPELEFEVPENGDLVINFSSVVKIEQGNSVLLKAIIDNGAVESYPEQIVLADKTYHTEARSVGFTANNLSPGTHSVRFEWRNVDAETITQLTAWSAVVKSTTQKDEDSFFDVVPQTDSLYTNDYEYVPVPGLESDVEIDEVSDVAVTLSGYFSGIHYGVATVSIDGVPQLDHEVSMHYGTRDCLEADKSGFFCVKETALENSGARSYTFGIKNLPPKNSPYKIGIALRKGGGTVVDPPGGGIYFHAIIDDSIMVVEKKRRVGPDLAVGPNMGRGSKKFETIIEPIYGTRQLLTIIIDPVYDSNPIDTLFYVDIDDTINGDASSVKDYYHVVSKGRLQIEKAGLMGPYFAEHAGEISNGVNYYKDKSNFGCDEGKEFKSGGDAIHAEAILQADNSFDFSQFDLNNDGKLVPSELGILIAIPAGTNAGSSIAFKPYCKGKLVVDGVEITEMVHFNAQVTNFGEDLDKKSNNMMTAAHEIGHHFLALDDMYTEGMFTTPGKLSTMDQIFDSTTHLDGFHKLHLGWARPSILDESREFTLLDVKKNEDVFILPRRYTDAREYIVLESRFNESTIDFDQYDYNILDSGLGVYHIAEPEESCKTNYEELDSPLDAAPDCKPLLKPICMSEEIWLGGHFSNFIRTGFRLISPDLSHKDTNGNTDYTESLFGVGGGATTVDLLDDGVMSCPANIGDPLPDGSSPYLFWVDGSPSGYRLFDIEIDAIANKTSFSLKID
;
A
#
# COMPACT_ATOMS: atom_id res chain seq x y z
N MET A 1 0.60 69.66 -13.80
CA MET A 1 -0.13 70.65 -12.98
C MET A 1 0.32 70.46 -11.53
N ASN A 2 0.41 71.55 -10.77
CA ASN A 2 0.46 71.70 -9.29
C ASN A 2 1.12 70.58 -8.45
N LEU A 3 2.27 70.83 -7.78
CA LEU A 3 2.46 71.57 -6.49
C LEU A 3 1.99 70.73 -5.27
N GLU A 4 2.91 70.24 -4.41
CA GLU A 4 3.35 70.84 -3.11
C GLU A 4 2.42 70.49 -1.92
N SER A 5 2.82 70.37 -0.63
CA SER A 5 4.15 70.42 0.04
C SER A 5 4.09 70.07 1.55
N SER A 6 5.16 69.51 2.14
CA SER A 6 5.64 69.74 3.55
C SER A 6 4.73 69.31 4.74
N LEU A 7 5.03 69.28 6.05
CA LEU A 7 6.08 69.73 7.04
C LEU A 7 6.17 68.60 8.14
N SER A 8 7.31 68.11 8.68
CA SER A 8 8.38 68.64 9.58
C SER A 8 8.16 68.55 11.12
N ASP A 9 9.00 67.73 11.78
CA ASP A 9 9.74 67.93 13.07
C ASP A 9 9.07 68.26 14.44
N LEU A 10 9.90 68.11 15.51
CA LEU A 10 9.76 68.53 16.94
C LEU A 10 9.10 67.49 17.90
N ASN A 11 9.57 67.21 19.14
CA ASN A 11 10.83 67.59 19.84
C ASN A 11 11.09 66.80 21.17
N HIS A 12 12.37 66.66 21.58
CA HIS A 12 12.94 66.56 22.97
C HIS A 12 12.48 65.39 23.91
N GLU A 13 13.37 64.53 24.44
CA GLU A 13 14.40 64.67 25.51
C GLU A 13 13.89 64.68 26.98
N ILE A 14 14.51 63.85 27.86
CA ILE A 14 15.21 64.23 29.12
C ILE A 14 15.64 62.99 29.98
N TYR A 15 16.96 62.88 30.29
CA TYR A 15 17.68 62.39 31.51
C TYR A 15 17.17 61.21 32.40
N VAL A 16 18.00 60.48 33.18
CA VAL A 16 19.43 60.03 33.17
C VAL A 16 19.68 59.13 34.40
N LEU A 17 20.62 58.15 34.37
CA LEU A 17 21.60 57.84 35.45
C LEU A 17 22.49 56.58 35.21
N TYR A 18 23.76 56.70 35.59
CA TYR A 18 24.87 55.74 35.81
C TYR A 18 25.56 56.20 37.15
N PRO A 19 26.66 55.64 37.72
CA PRO A 19 27.54 54.51 37.32
C PRO A 19 28.01 53.52 38.45
N ILE A 20 28.52 52.35 38.01
CA ILE A 20 29.79 51.60 38.31
C ILE A 20 30.63 51.84 39.63
N ILE A 21 31.44 50.81 40.01
CA ILE A 21 32.59 50.68 40.97
C ILE A 21 32.32 50.73 42.50
N ALA A 22 33.05 50.06 43.43
CA ALA A 22 34.17 49.05 43.46
C ALA A 22 34.08 48.25 44.82
N ASP A 23 34.92 47.29 45.28
CA ASP A 23 36.11 46.54 44.80
C ASP A 23 36.21 45.13 45.50
N ARG A 24 37.41 44.61 45.82
CA ARG A 24 37.74 43.32 46.49
C ARG A 24 37.81 43.40 48.03
N GLU A 25 37.56 42.27 48.72
CA GLU A 25 38.49 41.78 49.76
C GLU A 25 38.40 40.25 49.99
N LYS A 26 39.16 39.69 50.95
CA LYS A 26 39.48 38.24 51.09
C LYS A 26 39.84 37.91 52.55
N ILE A 27 39.73 36.63 52.96
CA ILE A 27 40.39 35.93 54.12
C ILE A 27 39.48 35.34 55.24
N ILE A 28 39.39 33.99 55.23
CA ILE A 28 39.33 33.01 56.36
C ILE A 28 38.22 33.11 57.45
N PHE A 29 37.39 32.05 57.54
CA PHE A 29 37.42 31.12 58.70
C PHE A 29 36.95 29.69 58.38
N ARG A 30 37.19 28.76 59.32
CA ARG A 30 37.14 27.28 59.20
C ARG A 30 35.73 26.68 59.08
N GLN A 31 35.50 25.70 58.21
CA GLN A 31 35.67 24.25 58.48
C GLN A 31 34.99 23.75 59.78
N ASN A 32 33.73 23.30 59.66
CA ASN A 32 33.15 22.14 60.38
C ASN A 32 31.71 21.88 59.89
N ASN A 33 31.44 20.71 59.25
CA ASN A 33 30.13 20.01 59.22
C ASN A 33 30.05 18.77 58.29
N ARG A 34 31.02 18.54 57.39
CA ARG A 34 30.97 17.42 56.41
C ARG A 34 30.89 15.98 56.98
N LYS A 35 31.04 15.77 58.30
CA LYS A 35 30.90 14.44 58.92
C LYS A 35 29.46 14.04 59.29
N MET A 36 28.52 14.98 59.42
CA MET A 36 27.16 14.63 59.86
C MET A 36 26.31 14.07 58.71
N VAL A 37 26.39 14.69 57.52
CA VAL A 37 25.67 14.26 56.31
C VAL A 37 26.11 12.87 55.83
N PHE A 38 27.42 12.58 55.86
CA PHE A 38 27.95 11.31 55.35
C PHE A 38 27.51 10.10 56.19
N ASN A 39 27.43 10.25 57.52
CA ASN A 39 26.90 9.21 58.40
C ASN A 39 25.39 9.00 58.23
N PHE A 40 24.64 10.05 57.87
CA PHE A 40 23.19 9.95 57.64
C PHE A 40 22.87 9.16 56.37
N MET A 41 23.60 9.40 55.27
CA MET A 41 23.52 8.62 54.04
C MET A 41 23.81 7.13 54.26
N ILE A 42 24.86 6.79 55.03
CA ILE A 42 25.22 5.40 55.33
C ILE A 42 24.12 4.66 56.10
N ILE A 43 23.42 5.33 57.02
CA ILE A 43 22.31 4.72 57.76
C ILE A 43 21.11 4.43 56.83
N ILE A 44 20.80 5.32 55.88
CA ILE A 44 19.74 5.10 54.89
C ILE A 44 20.08 3.92 53.98
N ALA A 45 21.33 3.83 53.49
CA ALA A 45 21.79 2.71 52.67
C ALA A 45 21.70 1.35 53.41
N ILE A 46 22.06 1.33 54.70
CA ILE A 46 21.95 0.12 55.53
C ILE A 46 20.47 -0.27 55.76
N LEU A 47 19.54 0.68 55.89
CA LEU A 47 18.12 0.38 56.02
C LEU A 47 17.54 -0.21 54.72
N PHE A 48 17.88 0.34 53.56
CA PHE A 48 17.48 -0.22 52.26
C PHE A 48 18.04 -1.63 52.02
N ALA A 49 19.32 -1.86 52.34
CA ALA A 49 19.96 -3.16 52.15
C ALA A 49 19.32 -4.28 53.00
N ASN A 50 18.83 -3.97 54.21
CA ASN A 50 18.10 -4.94 55.02
C ASN A 50 16.69 -5.21 54.43
N TYR A 51 15.96 -4.17 54.00
CA TYR A 51 14.60 -4.33 53.47
C TYR A 51 14.56 -5.18 52.18
N ALA A 52 15.55 -5.04 51.30
CA ALA A 52 15.68 -5.87 50.11
C ALA A 52 15.92 -7.37 50.43
N SER A 53 16.54 -7.67 51.58
CA SER A 53 16.92 -9.05 51.94
C SER A 53 15.75 -9.93 52.40
N GLU A 54 14.71 -9.36 53.02
CA GLU A 54 13.52 -10.12 53.44
C GLU A 54 12.59 -10.46 52.27
N VAL A 55 12.52 -9.60 51.25
CA VAL A 55 11.63 -9.80 50.07
C VAL A 55 12.10 -10.96 49.19
N PHE A 56 13.42 -11.12 49.00
CA PHE A 56 13.96 -12.21 48.18
C PHE A 56 13.86 -13.61 48.81
N ALA A 57 13.59 -13.70 50.11
CA ALA A 57 13.56 -14.97 50.85
C ALA A 57 12.30 -15.84 50.61
N GLN A 58 11.28 -15.34 49.90
CA GLN A 58 9.99 -16.05 49.72
C GLN A 58 9.72 -16.61 48.30
N ARG A 59 10.67 -16.55 47.36
CA ARG A 59 10.49 -17.13 46.00
C ARG A 59 11.64 -18.06 45.57
N SER A 60 11.73 -19.24 46.18
CA SER A 60 12.61 -20.31 45.69
C SER A 60 12.16 -21.74 46.07
N SER A 61 10.93 -22.13 45.71
CA SER A 61 10.46 -23.52 45.88
C SER A 61 9.39 -23.96 44.87
N SER A 62 9.78 -24.16 43.61
CA SER A 62 9.08 -25.06 42.69
C SER A 62 10.07 -26.13 42.22
N SER A 63 9.62 -27.38 42.15
CA SER A 63 10.51 -28.54 41.93
C SER A 63 10.01 -29.45 40.83
N ARG A 64 10.96 -29.91 40.00
CA ARG A 64 10.93 -31.05 39.06
C ARG A 64 9.54 -31.68 38.80
N LEU A 65 8.99 -31.40 37.63
CA LEU A 65 7.94 -32.24 37.04
C LEU A 65 8.48 -33.65 36.71
N PRO A 66 7.79 -34.74 37.10
CA PRO A 66 7.99 -36.06 36.52
C PRO A 66 6.97 -36.31 35.38
N SER A 67 7.43 -36.86 34.26
CA SER A 67 6.58 -37.23 33.12
C SER A 67 5.77 -38.51 33.41
N HIS A 68 4.45 -38.48 33.21
CA HIS A 68 3.66 -39.70 33.02
C HIS A 68 2.48 -39.50 32.05
N SER A 69 2.39 -40.40 31.07
CA SER A 69 1.30 -40.54 30.10
C SER A 69 0.12 -41.32 30.68
N LEU A 70 -1.12 -40.96 30.33
CA LEU A 70 -2.27 -41.87 30.45
C LEU A 70 -3.26 -41.74 29.27
N SER A 71 -3.89 -42.87 28.96
CA SER A 71 -5.03 -43.04 28.04
C SER A 71 -6.32 -43.27 28.88
N PRO A 72 -7.54 -43.41 28.30
CA PRO A 72 -8.64 -42.58 28.79
C PRO A 72 -9.81 -43.33 29.46
N ASN A 73 -10.60 -42.56 30.23
CA ASN A 73 -11.99 -42.82 30.63
C ASN A 73 -12.27 -44.05 31.55
N PRO A 74 -13.49 -44.15 32.13
CA PRO A 74 -14.30 -43.09 32.72
C PRO A 74 -14.85 -43.46 34.12
N LYS A 75 -15.27 -42.47 34.92
CA LYS A 75 -16.41 -42.64 35.86
C LYS A 75 -16.97 -41.34 36.40
N LYS A 76 -18.27 -41.40 36.74
CA LYS A 76 -19.06 -40.31 37.35
C LYS A 76 -18.64 -40.02 38.79
N ASN A 77 -18.93 -38.81 39.24
CA ASN A 77 -19.85 -38.62 40.37
C ASN A 77 -20.62 -37.30 40.21
N ASP A 78 -21.80 -37.23 40.80
CA ASP A 78 -22.68 -36.05 40.83
C ASP A 78 -22.39 -35.17 42.07
N ASP A 79 -23.19 -34.11 42.24
CA ASP A 79 -23.35 -33.26 43.44
C ASP A 79 -22.19 -32.32 43.88
N ASP A 80 -22.17 -31.11 43.32
CA ASP A 80 -22.52 -29.90 44.13
C ASP A 80 -23.21 -28.85 43.24
N LYS A 81 -24.35 -28.29 43.69
CA LYS A 81 -25.18 -27.32 42.95
C LYS A 81 -25.29 -25.99 43.68
N ARG A 82 -24.27 -25.14 43.53
CA ARG A 82 -24.36 -23.72 43.91
C ARG A 82 -24.73 -22.87 42.70
N GLN A 83 -25.99 -22.41 42.66
CA GLN A 83 -26.46 -21.46 41.66
C GLN A 83 -25.88 -20.06 41.91
N ILE A 84 -24.73 -19.77 41.32
CA ILE A 84 -24.33 -18.38 41.03
C ILE A 84 -25.09 -17.96 39.77
N LYS A 85 -25.94 -16.93 39.86
CA LYS A 85 -26.61 -16.36 38.69
C LYS A 85 -25.57 -15.55 37.90
N PRO A 86 -25.32 -15.83 36.60
CA PRO A 86 -24.62 -14.88 35.75
C PRO A 86 -25.53 -13.67 35.53
N VAL A 87 -25.16 -12.55 36.14
CA VAL A 87 -25.80 -11.23 35.94
C VAL A 87 -25.18 -10.59 34.70
N PHE A 88 -26.01 -9.95 33.87
CA PHE A 88 -25.67 -9.41 32.55
C PHE A 88 -24.93 -10.36 31.60
N LYS A 89 -25.71 -11.06 30.76
CA LYS A 89 -25.33 -11.11 29.34
C LYS A 89 -25.55 -9.71 28.77
N MET A 90 -24.49 -9.04 28.34
CA MET A 90 -24.64 -7.94 27.40
C MET A 90 -25.33 -8.47 26.13
N PRO A 91 -26.19 -7.68 25.46
CA PRO A 91 -26.61 -8.04 24.11
C PRO A 91 -25.36 -8.16 23.23
N ARG A 92 -25.32 -9.14 22.31
CA ARG A 92 -24.30 -9.12 21.26
C ARG A 92 -24.54 -7.88 20.42
N GLN A 93 -23.61 -6.93 20.45
CA GLN A 93 -23.62 -5.73 19.63
C GLN A 93 -23.70 -6.20 18.17
N LYS A 94 -24.86 -5.98 17.53
CA LYS A 94 -25.06 -6.39 16.14
C LYS A 94 -24.38 -5.33 15.29
N ILE A 95 -23.13 -5.59 14.89
CA ILE A 95 -22.41 -4.74 13.96
C ILE A 95 -23.13 -4.84 12.60
N ILE A 96 -23.92 -3.80 12.31
CA ILE A 96 -24.43 -3.42 11.00
C ILE A 96 -23.60 -2.19 10.58
N GLY A 97 -23.53 -1.90 9.29
CA GLY A 97 -22.42 -1.14 8.70
C GLY A 97 -21.21 -2.06 8.60
N ARG A 98 -21.06 -2.72 7.46
CA ARG A 98 -19.97 -3.68 7.22
C ARG A 98 -18.97 -3.10 6.22
N ALA A 99 -17.71 -3.06 6.63
CA ALA A 99 -16.58 -2.79 5.72
C ALA A 99 -16.23 -4.00 4.82
N SER A 100 -16.95 -5.13 4.95
CA SER A 100 -16.80 -6.33 4.11
C SER A 100 -17.56 -6.15 2.79
N ASP A 101 -16.99 -5.38 1.89
CA ASP A 101 -17.48 -5.30 0.52
C ASP A 101 -17.19 -6.64 -0.19
N ASN A 102 -18.14 -7.21 -0.93
CA ASN A 102 -17.88 -8.43 -1.71
C ASN A 102 -17.12 -8.18 -3.02
N LEU A 103 -16.49 -7.02 -3.16
CA LEU A 103 -15.72 -6.58 -4.32
C LEU A 103 -14.66 -5.53 -3.93
N TYR A 104 -13.41 -5.77 -4.33
CA TYR A 104 -12.33 -4.77 -4.37
C TYR A 104 -11.64 -4.85 -5.72
N ILE A 105 -11.27 -3.70 -6.27
CA ILE A 105 -10.71 -3.58 -7.63
C ILE A 105 -9.56 -2.60 -7.57
N ARG A 106 -8.42 -2.99 -8.13
CA ARG A 106 -7.33 -2.09 -8.52
C ARG A 106 -7.04 -2.30 -10.01
N SER A 107 -6.77 -1.23 -10.74
CA SER A 107 -6.37 -1.29 -12.15
C SER A 107 -5.30 -0.23 -12.40
N GLU A 108 -4.11 -0.67 -12.79
CA GLU A 108 -2.94 0.19 -13.03
C GLU A 108 -2.63 0.21 -14.53
N ASN A 109 -3.27 1.16 -15.23
CA ASN A 109 -3.10 1.34 -16.67
C ASN A 109 -1.70 1.86 -17.04
N TYR A 110 -0.93 2.34 -16.06
CA TYR A 110 0.39 2.95 -16.20
C TYR A 110 1.49 2.23 -15.41
N LEU A 111 1.36 0.91 -15.22
CA LEU A 111 2.48 0.06 -14.81
C LEU A 111 3.69 0.34 -15.71
N GLY A 112 4.75 0.92 -15.15
CA GLY A 112 6.02 1.13 -15.84
C GLY A 112 6.29 2.54 -16.36
N CYS A 113 5.36 3.48 -16.21
CA CYS A 113 5.54 4.88 -16.63
C CYS A 113 6.51 5.70 -15.74
N LYS A 114 7.59 5.07 -15.23
CA LYS A 114 8.80 5.77 -14.74
C LYS A 114 9.42 6.54 -15.92
N VAL A 115 9.01 7.80 -16.09
CA VAL A 115 9.61 8.69 -17.09
C VAL A 115 11.11 8.80 -16.79
N ASN A 116 11.92 8.39 -17.75
CA ASN A 116 13.32 8.08 -17.54
C ASN A 116 14.11 9.39 -17.33
N ARG A 117 14.51 9.69 -16.07
CA ARG A 117 14.83 11.05 -15.54
C ARG A 117 15.98 11.83 -16.19
N ASN A 118 16.53 11.38 -17.31
CA ASN A 118 17.75 11.94 -17.89
C ASN A 118 17.45 13.17 -18.79
N ARG A 119 17.28 14.32 -18.13
CA ARG A 119 17.16 15.72 -18.64
C ARG A 119 15.74 16.24 -18.96
N TYR A 120 15.17 16.93 -17.97
CA TYR A 120 14.00 17.81 -18.08
C TYR A 120 14.42 19.28 -18.32
N ASP A 121 15.34 19.50 -19.28
CA ASP A 121 16.06 20.78 -19.44
C ASP A 121 15.65 21.53 -20.73
N THR A 122 14.53 21.13 -21.36
CA THR A 122 14.01 21.72 -22.59
C THR A 122 12.50 21.60 -22.73
N GLU A 123 11.85 22.71 -23.10
CA GLU A 123 10.43 22.88 -23.49
C GLU A 123 9.89 21.80 -24.44
N ASN A 124 10.75 21.22 -25.29
CA ASN A 124 10.45 20.09 -26.18
C ASN A 124 10.13 18.75 -25.48
N GLN A 125 10.32 18.62 -24.15
CA GLN A 125 10.05 17.36 -23.42
C GLN A 125 8.73 17.39 -22.61
N ILE A 126 8.20 18.56 -22.23
CA ILE A 126 6.84 18.67 -21.66
C ILE A 126 5.83 18.18 -22.70
N ASN A 127 6.00 18.62 -23.94
CA ASN A 127 5.28 18.12 -25.12
C ASN A 127 5.31 16.58 -25.27
N LYS A 128 6.31 15.87 -24.72
CA LYS A 128 6.40 14.41 -24.78
C LYS A 128 5.59 13.70 -23.69
N ARG A 129 5.38 14.33 -22.54
CA ARG A 129 4.40 13.84 -21.55
C ARG A 129 3.01 13.91 -22.15
N ASP A 130 2.72 14.98 -22.86
CA ASP A 130 1.44 15.17 -23.52
C ASP A 130 1.34 14.40 -24.87
N GLU A 131 2.44 13.89 -25.42
CA GLU A 131 2.42 12.82 -26.43
C GLU A 131 2.02 11.48 -25.81
N CYS A 132 2.69 11.07 -24.72
CA CYS A 132 2.40 9.85 -23.98
C CYS A 132 0.95 9.75 -23.47
N ILE A 133 0.34 10.90 -23.14
CA ILE A 133 -1.05 10.96 -22.64
C ILE A 133 -2.07 11.30 -23.75
N ASN A 134 -1.77 12.21 -24.68
CA ASN A 134 -2.76 12.78 -25.61
C ASN A 134 -2.51 12.45 -27.11
N LYS A 135 -1.49 11.66 -27.47
CA LYS A 135 -1.31 11.16 -28.84
C LYS A 135 -1.23 9.64 -28.84
N GLY A 136 -2.30 8.99 -29.32
CA GLY A 136 -2.33 7.55 -29.61
C GLY A 136 -1.45 7.12 -30.80
N THR A 137 -0.22 7.64 -30.87
CA THR A 137 0.76 7.39 -31.92
C THR A 137 1.86 6.47 -31.41
N PHE A 138 1.67 5.17 -31.66
CA PHE A 138 2.67 4.09 -31.59
C PHE A 138 3.10 3.58 -30.21
N PHE A 139 2.60 2.37 -29.91
CA PHE A 139 3.03 1.46 -28.84
C PHE A 139 4.52 1.06 -28.85
N SER A 140 5.33 1.50 -29.83
CA SER A 140 6.63 0.89 -30.16
C SER A 140 7.82 1.34 -29.31
N GLU A 141 7.72 2.41 -28.52
CA GLU A 141 8.82 2.90 -27.65
C GLU A 141 8.38 3.31 -26.23
N GLU A 142 7.11 3.12 -25.88
CA GLU A 142 6.51 3.68 -24.66
C GLU A 142 6.47 2.67 -23.50
N LYS A 143 7.60 2.63 -22.79
CA LYS A 143 7.78 2.32 -21.35
C LYS A 143 6.86 1.24 -20.74
N GLU A 144 7.27 -0.01 -20.90
CA GLU A 144 6.82 -1.10 -20.02
C GLU A 144 7.40 -1.00 -18.60
N ILE A 145 6.83 -1.75 -17.63
CA ILE A 145 7.69 -2.33 -16.59
C ILE A 145 8.54 -3.37 -17.32
N VAL A 146 9.80 -3.02 -17.58
CA VAL A 146 10.86 -4.02 -17.76
C VAL A 146 10.85 -4.85 -16.49
N LEU A 147 10.30 -6.06 -16.55
CA LEU A 147 10.50 -7.01 -15.46
C LEU A 147 12.00 -7.36 -15.51
N PRO A 148 12.70 -7.29 -14.37
CA PRO A 148 14.08 -7.70 -14.24
C PRO A 148 14.32 -9.05 -14.92
N ALA A 149 15.38 -9.12 -15.74
CA ALA A 149 15.55 -10.22 -16.68
C ALA A 149 15.71 -11.59 -16.00
N GLU A 150 16.23 -11.64 -14.77
CA GLU A 150 16.65 -12.87 -14.10
C GLU A 150 16.25 -12.89 -12.60
N SER A 151 14.98 -12.70 -12.22
CA SER A 151 14.62 -12.66 -10.79
C SER A 151 14.77 -14.04 -10.15
N LYS A 152 15.83 -14.25 -9.36
CA LYS A 152 16.20 -15.55 -8.72
C LYS A 152 15.15 -16.10 -7.75
N GLY A 153 14.13 -15.32 -7.41
CA GLY A 153 12.96 -15.75 -6.66
C GLY A 153 11.68 -15.10 -7.20
N PHE A 154 10.64 -15.12 -6.36
CA PHE A 154 9.46 -14.26 -6.55
C PHE A 154 9.69 -12.91 -5.90
N VAL A 155 9.31 -11.84 -6.58
CA VAL A 155 9.39 -10.46 -6.10
C VAL A 155 8.05 -9.76 -6.28
N ASP A 156 7.81 -8.74 -5.46
CA ASP A 156 6.55 -7.99 -5.41
C ASP A 156 6.29 -7.29 -6.75
N LEU A 157 5.12 -7.53 -7.36
CA LEU A 157 4.71 -6.82 -8.56
C LEU A 157 4.28 -5.40 -8.14
N PRO A 158 5.03 -4.34 -8.49
CA PRO A 158 4.78 -3.01 -7.94
C PRO A 158 3.36 -2.55 -8.28
N ARG A 159 2.70 -1.94 -7.30
CA ARG A 159 1.30 -1.49 -7.39
C ARG A 159 0.25 -2.58 -7.61
N MET A 160 0.60 -3.86 -7.48
CA MET A 160 -0.37 -4.97 -7.52
C MET A 160 -0.58 -5.60 -6.14
N ALA A 161 -0.72 -4.73 -5.14
CA ALA A 161 -1.19 -5.07 -3.80
C ALA A 161 -2.51 -4.33 -3.48
N SER A 162 -3.34 -4.92 -2.62
CA SER A 162 -4.67 -4.44 -2.24
C SER A 162 -5.07 -4.96 -0.85
N LYS A 163 -6.21 -4.50 -0.31
CA LYS A 163 -6.81 -4.97 0.94
C LYS A 163 -8.26 -5.40 0.73
N PHE A 164 -8.75 -6.25 1.62
CA PHE A 164 -10.17 -6.59 1.75
C PHE A 164 -10.55 -6.88 3.21
N VAL A 165 -11.85 -6.95 3.52
CA VAL A 165 -12.34 -7.29 4.86
C VAL A 165 -13.23 -8.53 4.80
N ALA A 166 -12.85 -9.59 5.53
CA ALA A 166 -13.64 -10.80 5.66
C ALA A 166 -14.58 -10.70 6.87
N ASP A 167 -15.86 -11.00 6.67
CA ASP A 167 -16.90 -10.80 7.69
C ASP A 167 -16.97 -11.91 8.74
N LYS A 168 -16.49 -13.11 8.37
CA LYS A 168 -16.60 -14.38 9.10
C LYS A 168 -15.35 -15.24 8.92
N ASN A 169 -15.14 -16.16 9.85
CA ASN A 169 -14.10 -17.18 9.78
C ASN A 169 -14.34 -18.14 8.60
N ASN A 170 -13.27 -18.59 7.94
CA ASN A 170 -13.31 -19.37 6.70
C ASN A 170 -14.17 -18.68 5.60
N THR A 171 -13.87 -17.42 5.30
CA THR A 171 -14.39 -16.73 4.12
C THR A 171 -13.63 -17.22 2.89
N GLY A 172 -14.34 -17.82 1.93
CA GLY A 172 -13.79 -18.11 0.61
C GLY A 172 -13.52 -16.82 -0.17
N VAL A 173 -12.31 -16.69 -0.71
CA VAL A 173 -11.82 -15.51 -1.43
C VAL A 173 -11.34 -15.91 -2.81
N ALA A 174 -11.81 -15.21 -3.84
CA ALA A 174 -11.33 -15.32 -5.20
C ALA A 174 -10.55 -14.05 -5.56
N ILE A 175 -9.30 -14.22 -6.02
CA ILE A 175 -8.41 -13.14 -6.44
C ILE A 175 -8.12 -13.32 -7.94
N THR A 176 -8.82 -12.57 -8.79
CA THR A 176 -8.57 -12.56 -10.23
C THR A 176 -7.52 -11.51 -10.56
N PHE A 177 -6.36 -11.96 -11.01
CA PHE A 177 -5.34 -11.11 -11.62
C PHE A 177 -5.47 -11.19 -13.14
N SER A 178 -5.52 -10.04 -13.82
CA SER A 178 -5.48 -9.98 -15.29
C SER A 178 -4.51 -8.90 -15.75
N ALA A 179 -3.64 -9.19 -16.71
CA ALA A 179 -2.68 -8.22 -17.22
C ALA A 179 -2.35 -8.48 -18.70
N LEU A 180 -1.91 -7.43 -19.40
CA LEU A 180 -1.23 -7.58 -20.68
C LEU A 180 0.21 -8.02 -20.39
N ALA A 181 0.50 -9.30 -20.61
CA ALA A 181 1.83 -9.88 -20.47
C ALA A 181 2.55 -9.86 -21.83
N ASP A 182 3.85 -9.61 -21.81
CA ASP A 182 4.74 -9.80 -22.96
C ASP A 182 6.05 -10.48 -22.52
N ASN A 183 6.59 -11.38 -23.35
CA ASN A 183 7.82 -12.13 -23.05
C ASN A 183 8.71 -12.23 -24.31
N TYR A 184 9.90 -11.63 -24.23
CA TYR A 184 10.92 -11.63 -25.29
C TYR A 184 12.02 -12.68 -25.05
N ALA A 185 11.86 -13.57 -24.06
CA ALA A 185 12.80 -14.67 -23.81
C ALA A 185 12.85 -15.66 -25.00
N TYR A 186 14.04 -16.18 -25.29
CA TYR A 186 14.23 -17.25 -26.26
C TYR A 186 14.18 -18.61 -25.55
N PHE A 187 13.10 -19.37 -25.82
CA PHE A 187 12.81 -20.73 -25.32
C PHE A 187 12.52 -20.84 -23.82
N ASP A 188 11.85 -21.96 -23.44
CA ASP A 188 11.63 -22.61 -22.13
C ASP A 188 11.28 -21.79 -20.87
N ASN A 189 11.24 -20.45 -20.94
CA ASN A 189 11.40 -19.59 -19.76
C ASN A 189 10.11 -18.80 -19.45
N PRO A 190 9.25 -19.31 -18.55
CA PRO A 190 7.96 -18.68 -18.24
C PRO A 190 8.07 -17.42 -17.38
N LEU A 191 7.18 -16.47 -17.65
CA LEU A 191 6.75 -15.49 -16.66
C LEU A 191 5.79 -16.16 -15.69
N LEU A 192 6.25 -16.37 -14.45
CA LEU A 192 5.46 -16.96 -13.37
C LEU A 192 4.75 -15.87 -12.56
N ILE A 193 3.54 -16.15 -12.10
CA ILE A 193 2.77 -15.31 -11.17
C ILE A 193 2.28 -16.15 -9.99
N ARG A 194 2.28 -15.56 -8.80
CA ARG A 194 1.53 -16.05 -7.63
C ARG A 194 0.83 -14.91 -6.91
N VAL A 195 -0.15 -15.26 -6.09
CA VAL A 195 -0.82 -14.35 -5.16
C VAL A 195 -0.47 -14.77 -3.73
N LEU A 196 -0.06 -13.81 -2.91
CA LEU A 196 -0.02 -13.94 -1.46
C LEU A 196 -1.28 -13.30 -0.85
N VAL A 197 -1.77 -13.89 0.23
CA VAL A 197 -2.80 -13.31 1.10
C VAL A 197 -2.25 -13.33 2.53
N ASP A 198 -2.04 -12.15 3.12
CA ASP A 198 -1.32 -11.96 4.40
C ASP A 198 0.07 -12.63 4.46
N GLY A 199 0.74 -12.75 3.31
CA GLY A 199 2.03 -13.42 3.15
C GLY A 199 1.94 -14.92 2.85
N GLU A 200 0.80 -15.58 3.11
CA GLU A 200 0.57 -16.98 2.77
C GLU A 200 0.19 -17.14 1.30
N ILE A 201 0.66 -18.21 0.65
CA ILE A 201 0.44 -18.42 -0.79
C ILE A 201 -1.01 -18.88 -1.06
N ALA A 202 -1.70 -18.23 -2.01
CA ALA A 202 -3.03 -18.64 -2.48
C ALA A 202 -2.96 -19.71 -3.58
N GLU A 203 -3.94 -20.61 -3.63
CA GLU A 203 -3.96 -21.74 -4.56
C GLU A 203 -4.54 -21.34 -5.93
N PRO A 204 -3.93 -21.71 -7.07
CA PRO A 204 -2.80 -22.63 -7.20
C PRO A 204 -1.48 -21.89 -6.96
N ASN A 205 -0.61 -22.44 -6.12
CA ASN A 205 0.56 -21.74 -5.53
C ASN A 205 1.38 -20.80 -6.44
N GLU A 206 1.50 -21.15 -7.71
CA GLU A 206 2.11 -20.32 -8.75
C GLU A 206 1.62 -20.86 -10.11
N ILE A 207 1.47 -19.96 -11.10
CA ILE A 207 1.07 -20.29 -12.47
C ILE A 207 2.02 -19.68 -13.49
N THR A 208 2.22 -20.38 -14.62
CA THR A 208 2.76 -19.78 -15.84
C THR A 208 1.71 -18.83 -16.42
N LEU A 209 1.96 -17.53 -16.34
CA LEU A 209 1.09 -16.52 -16.95
C LEU A 209 1.30 -16.52 -18.48
N LEU A 210 2.56 -16.51 -18.90
CA LEU A 210 2.99 -16.61 -20.29
C LEU A 210 4.30 -17.42 -20.35
N GLY A 211 4.27 -18.57 -21.02
CA GLY A 211 5.38 -19.51 -21.15
C GLY A 211 6.32 -19.19 -22.31
N GLY A 212 7.48 -19.84 -22.33
CA GLY A 212 8.35 -19.88 -23.50
C GLY A 212 7.79 -20.76 -24.62
N ASN A 213 8.49 -20.79 -25.75
CA ASN A 213 8.22 -21.78 -26.80
C ASN A 213 8.88 -23.11 -26.43
N ASP A 214 8.10 -24.02 -25.85
CA ASP A 214 8.50 -25.38 -25.45
C ASP A 214 8.85 -26.32 -26.63
N ASN A 215 8.80 -25.84 -27.89
CA ASN A 215 9.10 -26.63 -29.08
C ASN A 215 10.50 -26.32 -29.65
N PRO A 216 11.54 -27.10 -29.30
CA PRO A 216 12.91 -26.89 -29.79
C PRO A 216 13.10 -27.17 -31.29
N PHE A 217 12.03 -27.52 -32.02
CA PHE A 217 12.08 -27.73 -33.48
C PHE A 217 11.45 -26.57 -34.28
N THR A 218 10.74 -25.62 -33.65
CA THR A 218 10.31 -24.35 -34.29
C THR A 218 11.23 -23.19 -33.90
N GLU A 219 12.52 -23.39 -34.18
CA GLU A 219 13.70 -22.58 -33.79
C GLU A 219 13.69 -21.09 -34.24
N GLN A 220 12.57 -20.53 -34.72
CA GLN A 220 12.57 -19.23 -35.41
C GLN A 220 11.26 -18.39 -35.41
N ILE A 221 10.08 -18.90 -35.03
CA ILE A 221 8.81 -18.19 -35.40
C ILE A 221 7.79 -17.98 -34.26
N ASP A 222 7.45 -19.00 -33.46
CA ASP A 222 6.22 -19.03 -32.62
C ASP A 222 6.26 -18.14 -31.33
N ASN A 223 6.86 -16.95 -31.41
CA ASN A 223 6.87 -15.96 -30.33
C ASN A 223 5.51 -15.26 -30.24
N VAL A 224 4.59 -15.79 -29.43
CA VAL A 224 3.48 -14.98 -28.89
C VAL A 224 4.05 -13.94 -27.94
N ARG A 225 4.12 -12.70 -28.44
CA ARG A 225 4.70 -11.56 -27.72
C ARG A 225 3.72 -11.07 -26.67
N SER A 226 2.80 -10.20 -27.06
CA SER A 226 1.90 -9.51 -26.13
C SER A 226 0.49 -10.11 -26.15
N SER A 227 -0.10 -10.47 -25.00
CA SER A 227 -1.53 -10.80 -24.92
C SER A 227 -2.09 -10.68 -23.50
N VAL A 228 -3.39 -10.41 -23.38
CA VAL A 228 -4.06 -10.44 -22.07
C VAL A 228 -4.13 -11.87 -21.54
N GLN A 229 -3.56 -12.04 -20.36
CA GLN A 229 -3.64 -13.25 -19.55
C GLN A 229 -4.44 -12.94 -18.29
N SER A 230 -5.22 -13.91 -17.80
CA SER A 230 -6.10 -13.72 -16.65
C SER A 230 -6.26 -15.04 -15.90
N PHE A 231 -6.13 -14.99 -14.58
CA PHE A 231 -6.24 -16.16 -13.73
C PHE A 231 -6.80 -15.83 -12.34
N THR A 232 -7.74 -16.64 -11.86
CA THR A 232 -8.32 -16.53 -10.53
C THR A 232 -7.65 -17.47 -9.52
N PHE A 233 -6.96 -16.91 -8.53
CA PHE A 233 -6.44 -17.62 -7.37
C PHE A 233 -7.53 -17.72 -6.29
N MET A 234 -7.40 -18.71 -5.39
CA MET A 234 -8.36 -19.02 -4.33
C MET A 234 -7.67 -19.18 -2.98
N THR A 235 -8.29 -18.65 -1.92
CA THR A 235 -7.91 -18.98 -0.54
C THR A 235 -9.14 -18.98 0.38
N ASN A 236 -8.95 -19.40 1.64
CA ASN A 236 -9.90 -19.16 2.72
C ASN A 236 -9.19 -18.35 3.81
N VAL A 237 -9.76 -17.22 4.21
CA VAL A 237 -9.25 -16.41 5.33
C VAL A 237 -10.18 -16.48 6.54
N ASP A 238 -9.66 -16.13 7.70
CA ASP A 238 -10.48 -15.97 8.90
C ASP A 238 -11.21 -14.61 8.92
N LYS A 239 -11.89 -14.24 10.01
CA LYS A 239 -12.49 -12.91 10.11
C LYS A 239 -11.42 -11.86 10.40
N GLY A 240 -11.26 -10.88 9.52
CA GLY A 240 -10.33 -9.77 9.73
C GLY A 240 -10.23 -8.80 8.55
N THR A 241 -9.21 -7.95 8.59
CA THR A 241 -8.73 -7.22 7.42
C THR A 241 -7.54 -7.97 6.88
N HIS A 242 -7.60 -8.25 5.59
CA HIS A 242 -6.67 -9.10 4.87
C HIS A 242 -6.05 -8.32 3.73
N THR A 243 -4.85 -8.74 3.37
CA THR A 243 -4.00 -8.08 2.40
C THR A 243 -3.70 -9.04 1.26
N VAL A 244 -3.64 -8.52 0.04
CA VAL A 244 -3.40 -9.31 -1.17
C VAL A 244 -2.23 -8.70 -1.91
N GLN A 245 -1.30 -9.52 -2.36
CA GLN A 245 -0.14 -9.09 -3.14
C GLN A 245 0.11 -10.06 -4.30
N VAL A 246 0.21 -9.52 -5.50
CA VAL A 246 0.72 -10.28 -6.66
C VAL A 246 2.25 -10.24 -6.61
N GLN A 247 2.88 -11.41 -6.79
CA GLN A 247 4.31 -11.52 -7.01
C GLN A 247 4.57 -12.19 -8.36
N TYR A 248 5.62 -11.74 -9.04
CA TYR A 248 6.08 -12.35 -10.30
C TYR A 248 7.44 -13.01 -10.11
N SER A 249 7.78 -13.93 -11.00
CA SER A 249 9.14 -14.46 -11.12
C SER A 249 9.52 -14.67 -12.58
N THR A 250 10.72 -14.21 -12.93
CA THR A 250 11.44 -14.46 -14.18
C THR A 250 12.59 -15.45 -13.98
N ALA A 251 12.59 -16.26 -12.92
CA ALA A 251 13.72 -17.12 -12.49
C ALA A 251 14.26 -18.13 -13.53
N ALA A 252 13.53 -18.40 -14.60
CA ALA A 252 13.99 -19.23 -15.71
C ALA A 252 14.65 -18.43 -16.85
N ILE A 253 14.42 -17.11 -16.92
CA ILE A 253 14.72 -16.29 -18.10
C ILE A 253 16.21 -15.97 -18.21
N ASP A 254 16.97 -16.89 -18.80
CA ASP A 254 18.33 -16.62 -19.29
C ASP A 254 18.27 -15.51 -20.37
N SER A 255 18.62 -14.28 -19.99
CA SER A 255 18.85 -13.10 -20.88
C SER A 255 17.66 -12.47 -21.64
N GLY A 256 16.41 -12.82 -21.30
CA GLY A 256 15.20 -12.21 -21.90
C GLY A 256 14.60 -11.06 -21.06
N ASN A 257 13.94 -10.10 -21.71
CA ASN A 257 13.04 -9.18 -21.01
C ASN A 257 11.62 -9.78 -21.00
N SER A 258 10.96 -9.76 -19.84
CA SER A 258 9.50 -9.89 -19.75
C SER A 258 8.88 -8.56 -19.33
N PHE A 259 7.60 -8.38 -19.61
CA PHE A 259 6.89 -7.13 -19.37
C PHE A 259 5.46 -7.39 -18.88
N LEU A 260 4.97 -6.51 -18.00
CA LEU A 260 3.57 -6.44 -17.60
C LEU A 260 3.06 -5.02 -17.76
N ARG A 261 1.91 -4.88 -18.42
CA ARG A 261 1.15 -3.63 -18.57
C ARG A 261 -0.31 -3.84 -18.18
N ASN A 262 -1.02 -2.74 -17.92
CA ASN A 262 -2.48 -2.68 -17.78
C ASN A 262 -2.99 -3.82 -16.89
N ALA A 263 -2.48 -3.88 -15.66
CA ALA A 263 -2.79 -4.95 -14.74
C ALA A 263 -4.00 -4.58 -13.88
N SER A 264 -4.84 -5.57 -13.63
CA SER A 264 -6.03 -5.48 -12.80
C SER A 264 -6.01 -6.58 -11.74
N LEU A 265 -6.39 -6.20 -10.52
CA LEU A 265 -6.51 -7.08 -9.36
C LEU A 265 -7.93 -6.94 -8.81
N LYS A 266 -8.74 -7.98 -9.01
CA LYS A 266 -10.13 -8.06 -8.58
C LYS A 266 -10.25 -9.09 -7.47
N ILE A 267 -10.74 -8.68 -6.30
CA ILE A 267 -10.96 -9.55 -5.14
C ILE A 267 -12.47 -9.65 -4.90
N ASN A 268 -12.98 -10.86 -4.81
CA ASN A 268 -14.35 -11.14 -4.39
C ASN A 268 -14.34 -12.08 -3.16
N THR A 269 -15.16 -11.78 -2.16
CA THR A 269 -15.35 -12.60 -0.95
C THR A 269 -16.68 -13.34 -0.97
N GLU A 270 -16.84 -14.26 -0.01
CA GLU A 270 -18.02 -15.12 0.20
C GLU A 270 -18.33 -16.11 -0.95
N LEU A 271 -17.38 -16.37 -1.85
CA LEU A 271 -17.59 -17.22 -3.03
C LEU A 271 -17.34 -18.72 -2.79
N SER A 272 -18.02 -19.54 -3.59
CA SER A 272 -17.75 -20.99 -3.71
C SER A 272 -16.79 -21.22 -4.87
N GLY A 273 -15.63 -21.82 -4.60
CA GLY A 273 -14.62 -22.07 -5.64
C GLY A 273 -13.57 -23.10 -5.22
N LYS A 274 -12.87 -23.65 -6.20
CA LYS A 274 -11.80 -24.64 -6.03
C LYS A 274 -10.67 -24.37 -7.03
N SER A 275 -9.45 -24.75 -6.65
CA SER A 275 -8.26 -24.66 -7.48
C SER A 275 -7.51 -26.00 -7.44
N VAL A 276 -6.83 -26.35 -8.54
CA VAL A 276 -6.02 -27.55 -8.69
C VAL A 276 -4.79 -27.26 -9.54
N LYS A 277 -3.60 -27.60 -9.04
CA LYS A 277 -2.34 -27.66 -9.82
C LYS A 277 -1.96 -29.13 -10.04
N THR A 278 -2.22 -29.66 -11.22
CA THR A 278 -1.96 -31.06 -11.61
C THR A 278 -1.97 -31.16 -13.13
N TYR A 279 -1.08 -31.95 -13.73
CA TYR A 279 -1.03 -32.10 -15.19
C TYR A 279 -2.12 -33.06 -15.68
N ILE A 280 -2.96 -32.59 -16.61
CA ILE A 280 -3.92 -33.43 -17.34
C ILE A 280 -3.73 -33.26 -18.84
N TYR A 281 -4.02 -34.33 -19.58
CA TYR A 281 -3.90 -34.37 -21.03
C TYR A 281 -5.22 -34.81 -21.67
N ASN A 282 -5.56 -34.21 -22.80
CA ASN A 282 -6.71 -34.60 -23.62
C ASN A 282 -6.32 -34.69 -25.10
N ASN A 283 -6.65 -35.82 -25.71
CA ASN A 283 -6.53 -36.10 -27.15
C ASN A 283 -7.85 -36.65 -27.74
N SER A 284 -8.97 -36.36 -27.09
CA SER A 284 -10.31 -36.85 -27.43
C SER A 284 -11.15 -35.74 -28.06
N THR A 285 -11.77 -36.05 -29.20
CA THR A 285 -12.84 -35.24 -29.81
C THR A 285 -14.20 -35.41 -29.12
N ASN A 286 -14.32 -36.39 -28.22
CA ASN A 286 -15.48 -36.54 -27.33
C ASN A 286 -15.26 -35.71 -26.07
N TRP A 287 -16.35 -35.13 -25.55
CA TRP A 287 -16.36 -34.51 -24.24
C TRP A 287 -15.87 -35.46 -23.15
N SER A 288 -15.09 -34.90 -22.23
CA SER A 288 -14.52 -35.57 -21.05
C SER A 288 -14.53 -34.60 -19.87
N ASP A 289 -14.65 -35.10 -18.65
CA ASP A 289 -14.51 -34.25 -17.45
C ASP A 289 -13.10 -33.66 -17.34
N ILE A 290 -13.02 -32.38 -17.01
CA ILE A 290 -11.86 -31.85 -16.29
C ILE A 290 -11.96 -32.39 -14.86
N PRO A 291 -10.91 -33.03 -14.28
CA PRO A 291 -10.95 -33.61 -12.94
C PRO A 291 -10.86 -32.54 -11.83
N LEU A 292 -11.83 -31.63 -11.82
CA LEU A 292 -12.23 -30.85 -10.66
C LEU A 292 -13.16 -31.69 -9.77
N PRO A 293 -13.07 -31.56 -8.43
CA PRO A 293 -14.16 -31.97 -7.56
C PRO A 293 -15.36 -31.03 -7.81
N GLU A 294 -16.48 -31.57 -8.29
CA GLU A 294 -17.74 -30.86 -8.61
C GLU A 294 -18.06 -29.74 -7.60
N LEU A 295 -18.34 -28.54 -8.10
CA LEU A 295 -18.57 -27.35 -7.28
C LEU A 295 -20.04 -27.30 -6.86
N GLU A 296 -20.31 -27.71 -5.62
CA GLU A 296 -21.56 -27.43 -4.93
C GLU A 296 -21.57 -25.96 -4.48
N PHE A 297 -22.69 -25.25 -4.68
CA PHE A 297 -22.93 -23.88 -4.24
C PHE A 297 -24.41 -23.69 -3.85
N GLU A 298 -24.70 -22.73 -2.97
CA GLU A 298 -26.07 -22.42 -2.54
C GLU A 298 -26.58 -21.15 -3.23
N VAL A 299 -27.69 -21.25 -3.94
CA VAL A 299 -28.41 -20.10 -4.52
C VAL A 299 -29.55 -19.73 -3.55
N PRO A 300 -29.55 -18.52 -2.94
CA PRO A 300 -30.43 -18.23 -1.80
C PRO A 300 -31.90 -17.96 -2.18
N GLU A 301 -32.13 -17.42 -3.38
CA GLU A 301 -33.45 -17.20 -3.99
C GLU A 301 -33.34 -17.31 -5.51
N ASN A 302 -34.38 -17.01 -6.28
CA ASN A 302 -34.28 -17.06 -7.75
C ASN A 302 -33.29 -16.01 -8.24
N GLY A 303 -32.19 -16.43 -8.88
CA GLY A 303 -31.12 -15.52 -9.28
C GLY A 303 -30.35 -15.99 -10.50
N ASP A 304 -29.47 -15.10 -10.98
CA ASP A 304 -28.57 -15.36 -12.10
C ASP A 304 -27.16 -15.70 -11.59
N LEU A 305 -26.44 -16.47 -12.40
CA LEU A 305 -25.18 -17.11 -12.05
C LEU A 305 -24.05 -16.63 -12.95
N VAL A 306 -22.89 -16.35 -12.36
CA VAL A 306 -21.60 -16.28 -13.07
C VAL A 306 -20.69 -17.39 -12.56
N ILE A 307 -20.12 -18.12 -13.51
CA ILE A 307 -19.12 -19.16 -13.29
C ILE A 307 -17.85 -18.72 -14.03
N ASN A 308 -16.79 -18.35 -13.32
CA ASN A 308 -15.49 -18.08 -13.94
C ASN A 308 -14.63 -19.34 -13.88
N PHE A 309 -14.05 -19.72 -15.02
CA PHE A 309 -13.06 -20.79 -15.13
C PHE A 309 -11.73 -20.19 -15.61
N SER A 310 -10.65 -20.43 -14.87
CA SER A 310 -9.28 -20.07 -15.27
C SER A 310 -8.44 -21.33 -15.47
N SER A 311 -7.57 -21.34 -16.48
CA SER A 311 -6.62 -22.44 -16.70
C SER A 311 -5.34 -21.97 -17.39
N VAL A 312 -4.21 -22.49 -16.93
CA VAL A 312 -2.98 -22.53 -17.70
C VAL A 312 -3.10 -23.67 -18.70
N VAL A 313 -3.17 -23.30 -19.99
CA VAL A 313 -3.40 -24.22 -21.13
C VAL A 313 -2.21 -24.21 -22.07
N LYS A 314 -1.94 -25.36 -22.69
CA LYS A 314 -0.97 -25.56 -23.77
C LYS A 314 -1.56 -26.52 -24.80
N ILE A 315 -1.39 -26.23 -26.09
CA ILE A 315 -1.71 -27.15 -27.19
C ILE A 315 -0.39 -27.70 -27.74
N GLU A 316 -0.08 -28.98 -27.50
CA GLU A 316 1.18 -29.60 -27.98
C GLU A 316 1.13 -29.97 -29.47
N GLN A 317 -0.09 -30.18 -30.00
CA GLN A 317 -0.36 -30.50 -31.42
C GLN A 317 -1.81 -30.08 -31.74
N GLY A 318 -2.16 -29.90 -33.02
CA GLY A 318 -3.54 -29.74 -33.53
C GLY A 318 -4.06 -28.31 -33.55
N ASN A 319 -5.38 -28.13 -33.63
CA ASN A 319 -6.01 -26.80 -33.75
C ASN A 319 -6.52 -26.25 -32.40
N SER A 320 -7.72 -26.64 -31.98
CA SER A 320 -8.48 -25.92 -30.95
C SER A 320 -9.10 -26.81 -29.87
N VAL A 321 -9.41 -26.18 -28.74
CA VAL A 321 -9.94 -26.80 -27.52
C VAL A 321 -11.28 -26.16 -27.17
N LEU A 322 -12.30 -26.98 -26.96
CA LEU A 322 -13.62 -26.55 -26.53
C LEU A 322 -13.83 -26.86 -25.05
N LEU A 323 -14.39 -25.90 -24.32
CA LEU A 323 -14.75 -25.97 -22.90
C LEU A 323 -16.24 -25.66 -22.74
N LYS A 324 -16.90 -26.28 -21.75
CA LYS A 324 -18.23 -25.87 -21.29
C LYS A 324 -18.44 -26.13 -19.80
N ALA A 325 -19.29 -25.31 -19.17
CA ALA A 325 -19.82 -25.56 -17.84
C ALA A 325 -21.09 -26.43 -17.92
N ILE A 326 -21.14 -27.52 -17.16
CA ILE A 326 -22.31 -28.38 -16.99
C ILE A 326 -22.90 -28.14 -15.60
N ILE A 327 -24.08 -27.56 -15.56
CA ILE A 327 -24.81 -27.21 -14.32
C ILE A 327 -25.88 -28.28 -14.06
N ASP A 328 -25.93 -28.80 -12.85
CA ASP A 328 -26.89 -29.84 -12.39
C ASP A 328 -27.01 -31.02 -13.34
N ASN A 329 -25.85 -31.57 -13.72
CA ASN A 329 -25.74 -32.67 -14.68
C ASN A 329 -26.37 -32.38 -16.06
N GLY A 330 -26.52 -31.10 -16.42
CA GLY A 330 -27.13 -30.63 -17.66
C GLY A 330 -28.64 -30.35 -17.55
N ALA A 331 -29.17 -30.19 -16.33
CA ALA A 331 -30.56 -29.79 -16.11
C ALA A 331 -30.77 -28.26 -16.23
N VAL A 332 -29.69 -27.47 -16.16
CA VAL A 332 -29.66 -26.03 -16.39
C VAL A 332 -28.71 -25.75 -17.57
N GLU A 333 -29.20 -24.99 -18.55
CA GLU A 333 -28.40 -24.56 -19.71
C GLU A 333 -27.44 -23.43 -19.30
N SER A 334 -26.19 -23.52 -19.76
CA SER A 334 -25.15 -22.49 -19.57
C SER A 334 -24.94 -21.69 -20.85
N TYR A 335 -24.54 -20.43 -20.69
CA TYR A 335 -24.17 -19.55 -21.79
C TYR A 335 -22.69 -19.13 -21.70
N PRO A 336 -21.92 -19.18 -22.80
CA PRO A 336 -22.21 -19.92 -24.03
C PRO A 336 -22.28 -21.44 -23.75
N GLU A 337 -23.02 -22.21 -24.56
CA GLU A 337 -23.16 -23.69 -24.39
C GLU A 337 -21.79 -24.40 -24.43
N GLN A 338 -20.87 -23.83 -25.20
CA GLN A 338 -19.46 -24.19 -25.28
C GLN A 338 -18.67 -23.02 -25.88
N ILE A 339 -17.42 -22.83 -25.46
CA ILE A 339 -16.52 -21.82 -26.03
C ILE A 339 -15.19 -22.45 -26.48
N VAL A 340 -14.51 -21.83 -27.44
CA VAL A 340 -13.12 -22.17 -27.78
C VAL A 340 -12.20 -21.58 -26.71
N LEU A 341 -11.73 -22.43 -25.79
CA LEU A 341 -10.80 -22.05 -24.73
C LEU A 341 -9.47 -21.55 -25.34
N ALA A 342 -8.96 -22.25 -26.35
CA ALA A 342 -7.71 -21.95 -27.04
C ALA A 342 -7.75 -22.45 -28.50
N ASP A 343 -7.15 -21.71 -29.44
CA ASP A 343 -6.91 -22.12 -30.83
C ASP A 343 -5.45 -21.84 -31.23
N LYS A 344 -4.78 -22.84 -31.81
CA LYS A 344 -3.38 -22.80 -32.32
C LYS A 344 -2.35 -22.25 -31.32
N THR A 345 -2.63 -22.47 -30.05
CA THR A 345 -1.89 -21.98 -28.88
C THR A 345 -0.74 -22.93 -28.53
N TYR A 346 0.32 -22.94 -29.35
CA TYR A 346 1.42 -23.90 -29.21
C TYR A 346 2.35 -23.63 -28.01
N HIS A 347 2.21 -22.46 -27.37
CA HIS A 347 2.86 -22.07 -26.12
C HIS A 347 1.95 -22.34 -24.90
N THR A 348 2.51 -22.20 -23.70
CA THR A 348 1.77 -22.30 -22.43
C THR A 348 1.26 -20.92 -21.98
N GLU A 349 -0.01 -20.74 -21.66
CA GLU A 349 -0.54 -19.44 -21.20
C GLU A 349 -1.78 -19.53 -20.28
N ALA A 350 -2.01 -18.49 -19.47
CA ALA A 350 -3.07 -18.41 -18.47
C ALA A 350 -4.34 -17.71 -18.98
N ARG A 351 -5.33 -18.49 -19.40
CA ARG A 351 -6.62 -18.01 -19.89
C ARG A 351 -7.71 -18.09 -18.82
N SER A 352 -8.68 -17.18 -18.89
CA SER A 352 -9.88 -17.18 -18.06
C SER A 352 -11.12 -16.86 -18.90
N VAL A 353 -12.27 -17.39 -18.50
CA VAL A 353 -13.54 -17.26 -19.21
C VAL A 353 -14.74 -17.35 -18.25
N GLY A 354 -15.76 -16.54 -18.51
CA GLY A 354 -17.06 -16.63 -17.85
C GLY A 354 -18.01 -17.57 -18.58
N PHE A 355 -18.84 -18.27 -17.80
CA PHE A 355 -20.12 -18.84 -18.22
C PHE A 355 -21.22 -18.28 -17.34
N THR A 356 -22.44 -18.21 -17.86
CA THR A 356 -23.61 -17.72 -17.10
C THR A 356 -24.77 -18.69 -17.18
N ALA A 357 -25.70 -18.59 -16.23
CA ALA A 357 -26.97 -19.29 -16.28
C ALA A 357 -28.01 -18.50 -15.48
N ASN A 358 -29.23 -18.41 -16.02
CA ASN A 358 -30.21 -17.43 -15.54
C ASN A 358 -31.42 -18.13 -14.93
N ASN A 359 -32.06 -17.50 -13.94
CA ASN A 359 -33.23 -18.03 -13.21
C ASN A 359 -32.97 -19.39 -12.53
N LEU A 360 -31.82 -19.59 -11.88
CA LEU A 360 -31.61 -20.76 -11.02
C LEU A 360 -32.61 -20.72 -9.87
N SER A 361 -33.07 -21.90 -9.44
CA SER A 361 -33.96 -22.05 -8.28
C SER A 361 -33.23 -21.82 -6.95
N PRO A 362 -33.94 -21.66 -5.82
CA PRO A 362 -33.31 -21.58 -4.51
C PRO A 362 -32.88 -22.97 -4.02
N GLY A 363 -31.63 -23.11 -3.58
CA GLY A 363 -31.09 -24.31 -2.94
C GLY A 363 -29.66 -24.67 -3.38
N THR A 364 -29.25 -25.90 -3.09
CA THR A 364 -27.96 -26.45 -3.51
C THR A 364 -27.96 -26.75 -5.00
N HIS A 365 -27.01 -26.14 -5.72
CA HIS A 365 -26.74 -26.34 -7.13
C HIS A 365 -25.30 -26.84 -7.34
N SER A 366 -25.02 -27.41 -8.51
CA SER A 366 -23.78 -28.11 -8.82
C SER A 366 -23.22 -27.71 -10.19
N VAL A 367 -21.90 -27.51 -10.30
CA VAL A 367 -21.24 -27.31 -11.61
C VAL A 367 -19.94 -28.13 -11.74
N ARG A 368 -19.79 -28.76 -12.91
CA ARG A 368 -18.57 -29.42 -13.39
C ARG A 368 -18.22 -28.93 -14.80
N PHE A 369 -17.01 -29.19 -15.27
CA PHE A 369 -16.54 -28.71 -16.58
C PHE A 369 -16.19 -29.89 -17.48
N GLU A 370 -16.68 -29.84 -18.71
CA GLU A 370 -16.29 -30.78 -19.77
C GLU A 370 -15.40 -30.06 -20.79
N TRP A 371 -14.37 -30.77 -21.26
CA TRP A 371 -13.50 -30.33 -22.35
C TRP A 371 -13.33 -31.40 -23.42
N ARG A 372 -13.09 -30.95 -24.66
CA ARG A 372 -12.75 -31.78 -25.82
C ARG A 372 -11.86 -31.01 -26.78
N ASN A 373 -11.17 -31.74 -27.63
CA ASN A 373 -10.47 -31.15 -28.76
C ASN A 373 -11.41 -31.06 -29.98
N VAL A 374 -11.17 -30.11 -30.88
CA VAL A 374 -11.92 -29.97 -32.15
C VAL A 374 -11.55 -31.09 -33.13
N ASP A 375 -10.29 -31.52 -33.14
CA ASP A 375 -9.78 -32.61 -33.97
C ASP A 375 -9.01 -33.66 -33.14
N ALA A 376 -8.72 -34.81 -33.75
CA ALA A 376 -8.10 -35.97 -33.10
C ALA A 376 -6.56 -36.01 -33.23
N GLU A 377 -5.97 -35.02 -33.90
CA GLU A 377 -4.52 -34.78 -33.90
C GLU A 377 -4.14 -33.80 -32.77
N THR A 378 -5.09 -33.03 -32.24
CA THR A 378 -4.88 -32.18 -31.08
C THR A 378 -4.47 -32.96 -29.84
N ILE A 379 -3.41 -32.49 -29.19
CA ILE A 379 -2.98 -32.91 -27.86
C ILE A 379 -2.97 -31.65 -26.98
N THR A 380 -3.81 -31.63 -25.95
CA THR A 380 -3.98 -30.48 -25.07
C THR A 380 -3.56 -30.82 -23.65
N GLN A 381 -2.86 -29.92 -23.00
CA GLN A 381 -2.45 -30.02 -21.60
C GLN A 381 -3.07 -28.85 -20.80
N LEU A 382 -3.62 -29.13 -19.61
CA LEU A 382 -3.77 -28.10 -18.56
C LEU A 382 -2.79 -28.42 -17.43
N THR A 383 -2.16 -27.41 -16.86
CA THR A 383 -1.12 -27.56 -15.80
C THR A 383 -1.59 -27.05 -14.44
N ALA A 384 -2.44 -26.02 -14.44
CA ALA A 384 -3.19 -25.52 -13.29
C ALA A 384 -4.52 -24.93 -13.76
N TRP A 385 -5.57 -25.02 -12.94
CA TRP A 385 -6.85 -24.39 -13.19
C TRP A 385 -7.61 -24.11 -11.90
N SER A 386 -8.56 -23.18 -11.99
CA SER A 386 -9.50 -22.85 -10.92
C SER A 386 -10.88 -22.62 -11.50
N ALA A 387 -11.90 -22.79 -10.66
CA ALA A 387 -13.27 -22.47 -10.99
C ALA A 387 -13.96 -21.83 -9.80
N VAL A 388 -14.72 -20.77 -10.07
CA VAL A 388 -15.31 -19.87 -9.07
C VAL A 388 -16.74 -19.55 -9.47
N VAL A 389 -17.67 -19.72 -8.53
CA VAL A 389 -19.09 -19.49 -8.74
C VAL A 389 -19.57 -18.33 -7.88
N LYS A 390 -20.24 -17.37 -8.52
CA LYS A 390 -20.97 -16.27 -7.87
C LYS A 390 -22.42 -16.30 -8.34
N SER A 391 -23.31 -16.67 -7.42
CA SER A 391 -24.75 -16.43 -7.49
C SER A 391 -25.09 -15.24 -6.59
N THR A 392 -25.90 -14.29 -7.06
CA THR A 392 -26.43 -13.22 -6.20
C THR A 392 -27.92 -13.00 -6.43
N THR A 393 -28.55 -12.30 -5.49
CA THR A 393 -29.77 -11.52 -5.77
C THR A 393 -29.41 -10.42 -6.78
N GLN A 394 -30.30 -10.07 -7.71
CA GLN A 394 -29.97 -9.09 -8.76
C GLN A 394 -29.92 -7.64 -8.20
N LYS A 395 -30.55 -7.39 -7.05
CA LYS A 395 -30.54 -6.09 -6.34
C LYS A 395 -30.63 -6.28 -4.81
N ASP A 396 -29.50 -6.09 -4.13
CA ASP A 396 -29.46 -5.66 -2.73
C ASP A 396 -29.17 -4.15 -2.71
N GLU A 397 -29.60 -3.40 -1.68
CA GLU A 397 -29.46 -1.92 -1.68
C GLU A 397 -27.99 -1.46 -1.79
N ASP A 398 -27.05 -2.21 -1.17
CA ASP A 398 -25.61 -1.91 -1.19
C ASP A 398 -24.83 -2.49 -2.39
N SER A 399 -25.42 -3.38 -3.21
CA SER A 399 -24.69 -4.03 -4.30
C SER A 399 -25.55 -4.34 -5.53
N PHE A 400 -25.00 -4.02 -6.71
CA PHE A 400 -25.58 -4.34 -8.01
C PHE A 400 -24.68 -5.35 -8.72
N PHE A 401 -25.30 -6.38 -9.29
CA PHE A 401 -24.66 -7.41 -10.08
C PHE A 401 -25.52 -7.66 -11.32
N ASP A 402 -24.94 -7.45 -12.49
CA ASP A 402 -25.61 -7.67 -13.77
C ASP A 402 -24.71 -8.45 -14.73
N VAL A 403 -25.35 -9.20 -15.61
CA VAL A 403 -24.76 -10.34 -16.31
C VAL A 403 -25.27 -10.30 -17.75
N VAL A 404 -24.45 -9.75 -18.64
CA VAL A 404 -24.86 -9.37 -19.99
C VAL A 404 -24.18 -10.29 -21.02
N PRO A 405 -24.86 -11.35 -21.50
CA PRO A 405 -24.37 -12.21 -22.57
C PRO A 405 -24.59 -11.59 -23.96
N GLN A 406 -23.70 -11.88 -24.90
CA GLN A 406 -23.75 -11.40 -26.30
C GLN A 406 -23.51 -12.58 -27.27
N THR A 407 -24.43 -12.73 -28.24
CA THR A 407 -24.48 -13.83 -29.22
C THR A 407 -23.99 -13.44 -30.63
N ASP A 408 -24.00 -12.14 -30.94
CA ASP A 408 -23.85 -11.66 -32.31
C ASP A 408 -22.41 -11.17 -32.53
N SER A 409 -21.61 -11.95 -33.27
CA SER A 409 -20.22 -11.63 -33.65
C SER A 409 -19.99 -10.16 -33.97
N LEU A 410 -19.18 -9.45 -33.17
CA LEU A 410 -18.66 -8.15 -33.58
C LEU A 410 -17.36 -8.37 -34.36
N TYR A 411 -17.40 -7.94 -35.62
CA TYR A 411 -16.25 -7.81 -36.51
C TYR A 411 -15.96 -6.32 -36.74
N THR A 412 -14.77 -5.84 -36.37
CA THR A 412 -14.35 -4.45 -36.62
C THR A 412 -13.03 -4.37 -37.39
N ASN A 413 -12.96 -3.47 -38.37
CA ASN A 413 -11.72 -3.01 -39.01
C ASN A 413 -11.36 -1.57 -38.60
N ASP A 414 -12.20 -0.93 -37.79
CA ASP A 414 -12.14 0.51 -37.56
C ASP A 414 -11.11 0.83 -36.46
N TYR A 415 -10.35 1.90 -36.68
CA TYR A 415 -9.43 2.45 -35.68
C TYR A 415 -10.15 3.32 -34.63
N GLU A 416 -11.41 3.67 -34.88
CA GLU A 416 -12.33 4.26 -33.92
C GLU A 416 -13.03 3.17 -33.10
N TYR A 417 -13.49 3.51 -31.91
CA TYR A 417 -14.17 2.59 -31.01
C TYR A 417 -15.60 2.29 -31.43
N VAL A 418 -15.90 1.00 -31.64
CA VAL A 418 -17.24 0.49 -31.95
C VAL A 418 -17.80 -0.21 -30.70
N PRO A 419 -18.97 0.21 -30.15
CA PRO A 419 -19.62 -0.51 -29.06
C PRO A 419 -19.94 -1.96 -29.43
N VAL A 420 -19.72 -2.90 -28.50
CA VAL A 420 -20.01 -4.33 -28.72
C VAL A 420 -21.54 -4.54 -28.62
N PRO A 421 -22.23 -4.93 -29.71
CA PRO A 421 -23.69 -4.97 -29.72
C PRO A 421 -24.26 -5.92 -28.67
N GLY A 422 -25.01 -5.35 -27.72
CA GLY A 422 -25.61 -6.10 -26.62
C GLY A 422 -24.84 -6.04 -25.29
N LEU A 423 -23.53 -5.73 -25.28
CA LEU A 423 -22.78 -5.54 -24.03
C LEU A 423 -22.98 -4.13 -23.45
N GLU A 424 -24.20 -3.84 -23.01
CA GLU A 424 -24.56 -2.66 -22.21
C GLU A 424 -25.37 -3.07 -20.97
N SER A 425 -25.12 -2.40 -19.85
CA SER A 425 -25.85 -2.51 -18.58
C SER A 425 -26.23 -1.11 -18.07
N ASP A 426 -27.46 -0.97 -17.55
CA ASP A 426 -27.97 0.27 -16.96
C ASP A 426 -27.72 0.24 -15.42
N VAL A 427 -26.60 0.81 -14.97
CA VAL A 427 -26.14 0.75 -13.57
C VAL A 427 -26.68 1.92 -12.74
N GLU A 428 -27.44 1.63 -11.68
CA GLU A 428 -27.98 2.64 -10.75
C GLU A 428 -26.89 3.09 -9.74
N ILE A 429 -26.40 4.31 -9.92
CA ILE A 429 -25.41 4.98 -9.06
C ILE A 429 -26.10 6.11 -8.28
N ASP A 430 -26.47 5.79 -7.06
CA ASP A 430 -27.21 6.59 -6.07
C ASP A 430 -26.28 7.31 -5.07
N GLU A 431 -25.07 6.81 -4.89
CA GLU A 431 -23.94 7.48 -4.23
C GLU A 431 -22.61 7.12 -4.91
N VAL A 432 -21.51 7.76 -4.50
CA VAL A 432 -20.20 7.54 -5.13
C VAL A 432 -19.79 6.07 -5.00
N SER A 433 -19.50 5.45 -6.14
CA SER A 433 -19.31 4.00 -6.25
C SER A 433 -18.20 3.64 -7.23
N ASP A 434 -17.57 2.50 -6.98
CA ASP A 434 -16.69 1.83 -7.93
C ASP A 434 -17.51 0.78 -8.71
N VAL A 435 -17.11 0.48 -9.95
CA VAL A 435 -17.72 -0.56 -10.78
C VAL A 435 -16.64 -1.43 -11.42
N ALA A 436 -16.69 -2.74 -11.18
CA ALA A 436 -15.96 -3.70 -11.99
C ALA A 436 -16.75 -3.99 -13.27
N VAL A 437 -16.06 -4.00 -14.40
CA VAL A 437 -16.58 -4.55 -15.65
C VAL A 437 -15.64 -5.67 -16.06
N THR A 438 -16.07 -6.92 -15.89
CA THR A 438 -15.30 -8.09 -16.33
C THR A 438 -15.81 -8.53 -17.69
N LEU A 439 -15.01 -8.28 -18.72
CA LEU A 439 -15.25 -8.76 -20.08
C LEU A 439 -14.58 -10.12 -20.25
N SER A 440 -15.33 -11.12 -20.69
CA SER A 440 -14.77 -12.39 -21.16
C SER A 440 -15.43 -12.81 -22.47
N GLY A 441 -14.74 -13.60 -23.29
CA GLY A 441 -15.28 -14.08 -24.57
C GLY A 441 -14.20 -14.68 -25.47
N TYR A 442 -14.60 -15.12 -26.65
CA TYR A 442 -13.69 -15.58 -27.69
C TYR A 442 -13.16 -14.38 -28.48
N PHE A 443 -11.84 -14.25 -28.60
CA PHE A 443 -11.19 -13.22 -29.42
C PHE A 443 -10.37 -13.86 -30.54
N SER A 444 -10.40 -13.24 -31.72
CA SER A 444 -9.65 -13.69 -32.90
C SER A 444 -9.36 -12.55 -33.89
N GLY A 445 -8.63 -12.86 -34.96
CA GLY A 445 -8.31 -11.94 -36.04
C GLY A 445 -6.81 -11.73 -36.27
N ILE A 446 -6.50 -11.15 -37.43
CA ILE A 446 -5.12 -10.98 -37.93
C ILE A 446 -4.40 -9.81 -37.24
N HIS A 447 -5.13 -8.91 -36.55
CA HIS A 447 -4.56 -7.76 -35.84
C HIS A 447 -4.88 -7.78 -34.34
N TYR A 448 -4.13 -6.99 -33.58
CA TYR A 448 -4.41 -6.78 -32.17
C TYR A 448 -5.75 -6.07 -31.97
N GLY A 449 -6.61 -6.66 -31.15
CA GLY A 449 -7.93 -6.14 -30.78
C GLY A 449 -7.84 -5.39 -29.47
N VAL A 450 -8.17 -4.11 -29.47
CA VAL A 450 -8.09 -3.25 -28.28
C VAL A 450 -9.49 -2.98 -27.77
N ALA A 451 -9.81 -3.50 -26.57
CA ALA A 451 -11.06 -3.25 -25.89
C ALA A 451 -10.91 -2.08 -24.90
N THR A 452 -12.02 -1.43 -24.57
CA THR A 452 -12.13 -0.58 -23.37
C THR A 452 -13.57 -0.61 -22.85
N VAL A 453 -13.76 -0.15 -21.62
CA VAL A 453 -15.06 0.15 -21.05
C VAL A 453 -15.60 1.48 -21.59
N SER A 454 -16.91 1.58 -21.78
CA SER A 454 -17.60 2.81 -22.17
C SER A 454 -18.61 3.25 -21.12
N ILE A 455 -18.71 4.56 -20.89
CA ILE A 455 -19.61 5.19 -19.91
C ILE A 455 -20.54 6.14 -20.67
N ASP A 456 -21.85 5.95 -20.56
CA ASP A 456 -22.88 6.69 -21.32
C ASP A 456 -22.62 6.68 -22.86
N GLY A 457 -22.04 5.60 -23.37
CA GLY A 457 -21.63 5.43 -24.77
C GLY A 457 -20.30 6.07 -25.15
N VAL A 458 -19.57 6.68 -24.20
CA VAL A 458 -18.24 7.28 -24.41
C VAL A 458 -17.15 6.28 -24.00
N PRO A 459 -16.27 5.82 -24.91
CA PRO A 459 -15.13 4.95 -24.58
C PRO A 459 -14.14 5.65 -23.64
N GLN A 460 -13.64 4.95 -22.63
CA GLN A 460 -12.66 5.47 -21.67
C GLN A 460 -11.24 5.16 -22.18
N LEU A 461 -10.53 6.18 -22.70
CA LEU A 461 -9.25 6.01 -23.42
C LEU A 461 -8.04 5.80 -22.50
N ASP A 462 -8.21 6.03 -21.21
CA ASP A 462 -7.30 5.66 -20.13
C ASP A 462 -7.41 4.18 -19.73
N HIS A 463 -8.49 3.50 -20.12
CA HIS A 463 -8.81 2.11 -19.76
C HIS A 463 -8.62 1.11 -20.93
N GLU A 464 -7.89 1.47 -21.98
CA GLU A 464 -7.64 0.55 -23.11
C GLU A 464 -6.89 -0.72 -22.68
N VAL A 465 -7.19 -1.87 -23.30
CA VAL A 465 -6.44 -3.12 -23.12
C VAL A 465 -6.38 -3.96 -24.41
N SER A 466 -5.22 -4.53 -24.73
CA SER A 466 -5.02 -5.33 -25.95
C SER A 466 -5.40 -6.80 -25.72
N MET A 467 -6.70 -7.09 -25.76
CA MET A 467 -7.28 -8.43 -25.49
C MET A 467 -6.65 -9.54 -26.35
N HIS A 468 -6.29 -9.23 -27.59
CA HIS A 468 -5.74 -10.16 -28.58
C HIS A 468 -4.52 -9.57 -29.29
N TYR A 469 -3.66 -10.44 -29.82
CA TYR A 469 -2.56 -10.10 -30.72
C TYR A 469 -2.38 -11.23 -31.73
N GLY A 470 -2.67 -10.95 -33.01
CA GLY A 470 -2.38 -11.89 -34.09
C GLY A 470 -0.87 -12.02 -34.31
N THR A 471 -0.28 -13.13 -33.88
CA THR A 471 0.98 -13.62 -34.46
C THR A 471 0.77 -13.94 -35.94
N ARG A 472 1.85 -14.00 -36.72
CA ARG A 472 1.75 -14.24 -38.17
C ARG A 472 2.91 -15.09 -38.66
N ASP A 473 2.79 -16.36 -38.36
CA ASP A 473 3.90 -17.29 -38.45
C ASP A 473 4.06 -17.81 -39.89
N CYS A 474 5.09 -17.34 -40.61
CA CYS A 474 5.34 -17.74 -41.99
C CYS A 474 5.93 -19.17 -42.05
N LEU A 475 5.08 -20.20 -41.87
CA LEU A 475 5.44 -21.62 -42.01
C LEU A 475 6.18 -21.95 -43.31
N GLU A 476 5.91 -21.20 -44.38
CA GLU A 476 6.74 -21.12 -45.59
C GLU A 476 7.10 -19.66 -45.90
N ALA A 477 8.13 -19.14 -45.23
CA ALA A 477 8.89 -18.01 -45.75
C ALA A 477 9.54 -18.41 -47.08
N ASP A 478 9.41 -17.57 -48.11
CA ASP A 478 10.10 -17.83 -49.38
C ASP A 478 11.60 -17.54 -49.27
N LYS A 479 12.35 -17.86 -50.33
CA LYS A 479 13.82 -17.65 -50.36
C LYS A 479 14.24 -16.17 -50.46
N SER A 480 13.29 -15.22 -50.44
CA SER A 480 13.55 -13.79 -50.25
C SER A 480 13.40 -13.34 -48.79
N GLY A 481 12.75 -14.14 -47.94
CA GLY A 481 12.68 -13.93 -46.48
C GLY A 481 11.80 -12.76 -46.04
N PHE A 482 10.94 -12.23 -46.91
CA PHE A 482 10.19 -10.99 -46.65
C PHE A 482 8.66 -11.09 -46.77
N PHE A 483 8.12 -12.23 -47.23
CA PHE A 483 6.68 -12.43 -47.39
C PHE A 483 6.29 -13.87 -47.03
N CYS A 484 5.22 -14.07 -46.24
CA CYS A 484 4.52 -15.36 -46.19
C CYS A 484 3.81 -15.56 -47.54
N VAL A 485 4.16 -16.58 -48.32
CA VAL A 485 3.60 -16.80 -49.68
C VAL A 485 2.41 -17.79 -49.67
N LYS A 486 1.95 -18.19 -48.47
CA LYS A 486 0.74 -18.97 -48.23
C LYS A 486 -0.09 -18.36 -47.11
N GLU A 487 -1.40 -18.58 -47.16
CA GLU A 487 -2.41 -17.96 -46.29
C GLU A 487 -2.53 -18.63 -44.90
N THR A 488 -1.64 -19.56 -44.56
CA THR A 488 -1.59 -20.22 -43.25
C THR A 488 -0.96 -19.31 -42.19
N ALA A 489 -1.64 -18.21 -41.86
CA ALA A 489 -1.39 -17.50 -40.61
C ALA A 489 -1.94 -18.35 -39.44
N LEU A 490 -1.13 -18.53 -38.40
CA LEU A 490 -1.58 -19.09 -37.13
C LEU A 490 -2.07 -17.92 -36.26
N GLU A 491 -3.38 -17.80 -36.09
CA GLU A 491 -3.96 -16.81 -35.20
C GLU A 491 -4.06 -17.39 -33.78
N ASN A 492 -3.36 -16.81 -32.80
CA ASN A 492 -3.44 -17.19 -31.37
C ASN A 492 -4.79 -16.77 -30.73
N SER A 493 -5.86 -17.38 -31.22
CA SER A 493 -7.25 -17.04 -30.88
C SER A 493 -7.75 -17.84 -29.67
N GLY A 494 -8.98 -17.59 -29.22
CA GLY A 494 -9.63 -18.34 -28.14
C GLY A 494 -10.14 -17.43 -27.03
N ALA A 495 -10.48 -18.04 -25.88
CA ALA A 495 -10.99 -17.32 -24.74
C ALA A 495 -9.95 -16.36 -24.13
N ARG A 496 -10.39 -15.14 -23.78
CA ARG A 496 -9.66 -14.14 -23.00
C ARG A 496 -10.62 -13.50 -21.99
N SER A 497 -10.09 -12.97 -20.89
CA SER A 497 -10.85 -12.23 -19.88
C SER A 497 -10.04 -11.08 -19.30
N TYR A 498 -10.71 -9.98 -18.95
CA TYR A 498 -10.10 -8.81 -18.31
C TYR A 498 -11.11 -8.07 -17.41
N THR A 499 -10.65 -7.47 -16.31
CA THR A 499 -11.47 -6.61 -15.45
C THR A 499 -11.04 -5.15 -15.55
N PHE A 500 -11.89 -4.31 -16.12
CA PHE A 500 -11.78 -2.86 -16.00
C PHE A 500 -12.32 -2.42 -14.62
N GLY A 501 -11.61 -1.53 -13.93
CA GLY A 501 -12.09 -0.89 -12.71
C GLY A 501 -12.47 0.56 -12.96
N ILE A 502 -13.76 0.87 -13.01
CA ILE A 502 -14.21 2.27 -13.00
C ILE A 502 -14.24 2.74 -11.55
N LYS A 503 -13.48 3.79 -11.24
CA LYS A 503 -13.42 4.39 -9.90
C LYS A 503 -14.30 5.63 -9.80
N ASN A 504 -14.87 5.87 -8.61
CA ASN A 504 -15.49 7.15 -8.23
C ASN A 504 -16.61 7.64 -9.18
N LEU A 505 -17.48 6.76 -9.69
CA LEU A 505 -18.67 7.19 -10.44
C LEU A 505 -19.56 8.04 -9.52
N PRO A 506 -19.84 9.32 -9.86
CA PRO A 506 -20.65 10.18 -9.01
C PRO A 506 -22.15 9.88 -9.15
N PRO A 507 -22.95 10.13 -8.10
CA PRO A 507 -24.39 9.90 -8.14
C PRO A 507 -25.10 10.75 -9.20
N LYS A 508 -26.05 10.15 -9.92
CA LYS A 508 -26.92 10.88 -10.86
C LYS A 508 -28.34 10.31 -10.91
N ASN A 509 -29.32 11.14 -11.29
CA ASN A 509 -30.75 10.81 -11.29
C ASN A 509 -31.20 9.81 -12.39
N SER A 510 -30.28 9.13 -13.06
CA SER A 510 -30.53 8.12 -14.08
C SER A 510 -29.43 7.06 -14.03
N PRO A 511 -29.66 5.82 -14.48
CA PRO A 511 -28.59 4.84 -14.62
C PRO A 511 -27.44 5.37 -15.48
N TYR A 512 -26.24 4.85 -15.22
CA TYR A 512 -25.11 4.93 -16.15
C TYR A 512 -25.21 3.79 -17.16
N LYS A 513 -25.03 4.11 -18.45
CA LYS A 513 -24.85 3.07 -19.46
C LYS A 513 -23.39 2.62 -19.45
N ILE A 514 -23.13 1.52 -18.77
CA ILE A 514 -21.82 0.89 -18.71
C ILE A 514 -21.78 -0.22 -19.76
N GLY A 515 -20.77 -0.22 -20.61
CA GLY A 515 -20.65 -1.18 -21.71
C GLY A 515 -19.22 -1.39 -22.17
N ILE A 516 -19.03 -2.16 -23.24
CA ILE A 516 -17.73 -2.42 -23.85
C ILE A 516 -17.67 -1.83 -25.27
N ALA A 517 -16.53 -1.25 -25.61
CA ALA A 517 -16.19 -0.87 -26.98
C ALA A 517 -14.90 -1.56 -27.45
N LEU A 518 -14.84 -1.93 -28.73
CA LEU A 518 -13.70 -2.58 -29.38
C LEU A 518 -13.21 -1.74 -30.55
N ARG A 519 -11.89 -1.65 -30.74
CA ARG A 519 -11.26 -1.07 -31.93
C ARG A 519 -10.12 -1.95 -32.45
N LYS A 520 -9.76 -1.75 -33.72
CA LYS A 520 -8.56 -2.30 -34.32
C LYS A 520 -7.30 -1.60 -33.80
N GLY A 521 -6.24 -2.39 -33.59
CA GLY A 521 -4.88 -1.91 -33.31
C GLY A 521 -4.28 -1.03 -34.42
N GLY A 522 -3.88 0.18 -34.04
CA GLY A 522 -3.35 1.23 -34.90
C GLY A 522 -1.90 1.06 -35.37
N GLY A 523 -1.63 0.05 -36.20
CA GLY A 523 -0.34 -0.11 -36.88
C GLY A 523 -0.33 0.54 -38.28
N THR A 524 0.66 1.36 -38.62
CA THR A 524 0.88 1.96 -39.95
C THR A 524 1.48 0.97 -40.96
N VAL A 525 1.02 -0.28 -40.91
CA VAL A 525 1.18 -1.21 -42.03
C VAL A 525 0.35 -0.66 -43.16
N VAL A 526 0.97 0.17 -44.02
CA VAL A 526 0.33 0.73 -45.21
C VAL A 526 -0.15 -0.44 -46.06
N ASP A 527 -1.48 -0.58 -46.22
CA ASP A 527 -2.09 -1.69 -46.94
C ASP A 527 -1.36 -1.91 -48.27
N PRO A 528 -0.74 -3.09 -48.49
CA PRO A 528 0.17 -3.29 -49.61
C PRO A 528 -0.61 -3.05 -50.91
N PRO A 529 -0.23 -2.06 -51.75
CA PRO A 529 -1.15 -1.46 -52.72
C PRO A 529 -1.53 -2.46 -53.83
N GLY A 530 -2.68 -3.13 -53.62
CA GLY A 530 -3.21 -4.19 -54.47
C GLY A 530 -3.64 -5.47 -53.74
N GLY A 531 -3.37 -5.64 -52.45
CA GLY A 531 -3.72 -6.83 -51.66
C GLY A 531 -4.73 -6.54 -50.54
N GLY A 532 -6.01 -6.89 -50.75
CA GLY A 532 -7.10 -6.69 -49.79
C GLY A 532 -7.12 -7.71 -48.64
N ILE A 533 -6.07 -7.74 -47.82
CA ILE A 533 -6.05 -8.50 -46.57
C ILE A 533 -6.75 -7.66 -45.51
N TYR A 534 -8.02 -7.94 -45.24
CA TYR A 534 -8.83 -7.19 -44.28
C TYR A 534 -8.38 -7.48 -42.84
N PHE A 535 -7.54 -6.60 -42.30
CA PHE A 535 -6.99 -6.66 -40.96
C PHE A 535 -8.02 -6.27 -39.89
N HIS A 536 -8.70 -7.26 -39.31
CA HIS A 536 -9.80 -7.10 -38.37
C HIS A 536 -9.47 -7.57 -36.95
N ALA A 537 -10.33 -7.20 -36.00
CA ALA A 537 -10.50 -7.86 -34.72
C ALA A 537 -11.94 -8.41 -34.61
N ILE A 538 -12.09 -9.59 -34.02
CA ILE A 538 -13.37 -10.26 -33.77
C ILE A 538 -13.54 -10.53 -32.27
N ILE A 539 -14.77 -10.37 -31.78
CA ILE A 539 -15.24 -10.91 -30.50
C ILE A 539 -16.56 -11.67 -30.68
N ASP A 540 -16.57 -12.93 -30.20
CA ASP A 540 -17.70 -13.86 -30.21
C ASP A 540 -17.96 -14.43 -28.80
N ASP A 541 -19.12 -15.08 -28.61
CA ASP A 541 -19.49 -15.86 -27.41
C ASP A 541 -19.20 -15.14 -26.08
N SER A 542 -19.45 -13.82 -26.04
CA SER A 542 -18.91 -12.96 -24.98
C SER A 542 -19.91 -12.64 -23.88
N ILE A 543 -19.37 -12.29 -22.71
CA ILE A 543 -20.09 -12.01 -21.48
C ILE A 543 -19.43 -10.80 -20.80
N MET A 544 -20.23 -9.78 -20.50
CA MET A 544 -19.87 -8.70 -19.61
C MET A 544 -20.53 -8.91 -18.24
N VAL A 545 -19.73 -9.01 -17.18
CA VAL A 545 -20.20 -9.04 -15.80
C VAL A 545 -19.93 -7.68 -15.17
N VAL A 546 -20.97 -7.01 -14.69
CA VAL A 546 -20.91 -5.68 -14.09
C VAL A 546 -21.22 -5.76 -12.60
N GLU A 547 -20.31 -5.27 -11.75
CA GLU A 547 -20.47 -5.30 -10.30
C GLU A 547 -20.27 -3.89 -9.71
N LYS A 548 -21.30 -3.31 -9.08
CA LYS A 548 -21.18 -2.07 -8.28
C LYS A 548 -20.67 -2.40 -6.88
N LYS A 549 -19.68 -1.63 -6.43
CA LYS A 549 -19.27 -1.52 -5.03
C LYS A 549 -19.49 -0.08 -4.56
N ARG A 550 -20.38 0.10 -3.58
CA ARG A 550 -20.57 1.37 -2.87
C ARG A 550 -19.20 1.85 -2.32
N ARG A 551 -18.75 3.08 -2.61
CA ARG A 551 -17.44 3.55 -2.07
C ARG A 551 -17.63 4.16 -0.69
N VAL A 552 -17.62 3.29 0.33
CA VAL A 552 -17.88 3.67 1.73
C VAL A 552 -16.63 4.22 2.46
N GLY A 553 -15.76 5.00 1.79
CA GLY A 553 -14.58 5.64 2.40
C GLY A 553 -13.30 5.61 1.55
N PRO A 554 -12.10 5.68 2.17
CA PRO A 554 -10.83 5.61 1.44
C PRO A 554 -10.74 4.32 0.61
N ASP A 555 -10.09 4.40 -0.55
CA ASP A 555 -9.89 3.23 -1.39
C ASP A 555 -8.78 2.34 -0.80
N LEU A 556 -9.16 1.39 0.03
CA LEU A 556 -8.20 0.51 0.72
C LEU A 556 -7.34 -0.33 -0.24
N ALA A 557 -7.73 -0.45 -1.53
CA ALA A 557 -6.95 -1.07 -2.59
C ALA A 557 -5.83 -0.18 -3.14
N VAL A 558 -5.97 1.15 -3.05
CA VAL A 558 -5.01 2.14 -3.52
C VAL A 558 -4.69 3.09 -2.38
N GLY A 559 -3.60 2.81 -1.65
CA GLY A 559 -3.09 3.77 -0.67
C GLY A 559 -2.77 5.12 -1.34
N PRO A 560 -2.83 6.23 -0.59
CA PRO A 560 -2.68 7.54 -1.16
C PRO A 560 -1.25 7.75 -1.67
N ASN A 561 -1.11 8.67 -2.63
CA ASN A 561 0.19 9.17 -3.05
C ASN A 561 0.79 9.99 -1.89
N MET A 562 1.71 9.36 -1.14
CA MET A 562 2.61 10.07 -0.24
C MET A 562 3.94 10.35 -0.94
N GLY A 563 4.68 11.34 -0.48
CA GLY A 563 6.12 11.34 -0.66
C GLY A 563 6.75 10.17 0.10
N ARG A 564 8.05 9.95 -0.15
CA ARG A 564 8.91 9.11 0.70
C ARG A 564 9.69 10.00 1.66
N GLY A 565 9.01 10.93 2.33
CA GLY A 565 9.60 12.02 3.10
C GLY A 565 10.05 13.20 2.23
N SER A 566 9.97 14.39 2.85
CA SER A 566 10.14 15.81 2.48
C SER A 566 10.47 16.30 1.06
N LYS A 567 11.04 15.49 0.14
CA LYS A 567 11.41 15.88 -1.24
C LYS A 567 11.26 14.76 -2.29
N LYS A 568 10.59 13.65 -1.96
CA LYS A 568 10.52 12.49 -2.86
C LYS A 568 9.18 12.38 -3.59
N PHE A 569 9.23 11.66 -4.71
CA PHE A 569 8.14 11.50 -5.67
C PHE A 569 6.99 10.67 -5.08
N GLU A 570 5.78 11.01 -5.52
CA GLU A 570 4.54 10.31 -5.22
C GLU A 570 4.69 8.79 -5.34
N THR A 571 4.61 8.13 -4.19
CA THR A 571 4.64 6.70 -4.01
C THR A 571 3.33 6.29 -3.35
N ILE A 572 2.60 5.36 -3.97
CA ILE A 572 1.43 4.74 -3.34
C ILE A 572 1.93 3.92 -2.16
N ILE A 573 1.39 4.15 -0.97
CA ILE A 573 1.62 3.22 0.15
C ILE A 573 0.91 1.92 -0.17
N GLU A 574 1.72 0.89 -0.34
CA GLU A 574 1.23 -0.46 -0.55
C GLU A 574 1.06 -1.16 0.81
N PRO A 575 0.09 -2.09 0.94
CA PRO A 575 -0.01 -2.96 2.11
C PRO A 575 1.29 -3.77 2.28
N ILE A 576 1.90 -3.79 3.48
CA ILE A 576 3.25 -4.35 3.69
C ILE A 576 3.29 -5.46 4.75
N TYR A 577 3.93 -6.57 4.38
CA TYR A 577 4.08 -7.81 5.16
C TYR A 577 5.30 -8.62 4.70
N GLY A 578 5.61 -9.67 5.47
CA GLY A 578 6.77 -10.54 5.32
C GLY A 578 8.02 -9.99 5.98
N THR A 579 9.14 -10.68 5.76
CA THR A 579 10.46 -10.23 6.19
C THR A 579 10.97 -9.08 5.31
N ARG A 580 11.70 -8.13 5.90
CA ARG A 580 12.62 -7.23 5.19
C ARG A 580 14.02 -7.39 5.78
N GLN A 581 15.03 -7.48 4.91
CA GLN A 581 16.43 -7.64 5.31
C GLN A 581 17.04 -6.26 5.57
N LEU A 582 17.79 -6.09 6.66
CA LEU A 582 18.42 -4.84 7.06
C LEU A 582 19.92 -5.02 7.30
N LEU A 583 20.73 -4.30 6.53
CA LEU A 583 22.16 -4.11 6.75
C LEU A 583 22.36 -2.81 7.55
N THR A 584 23.01 -2.91 8.70
CA THR A 584 23.47 -1.73 9.44
C THR A 584 24.98 -1.54 9.25
N ILE A 585 25.41 -0.34 8.87
CA ILE A 585 26.81 0.03 8.67
C ILE A 585 27.16 1.15 9.65
N ILE A 586 28.16 0.95 10.51
CA ILE A 586 28.64 1.98 11.44
C ILE A 586 29.90 2.66 10.86
N ILE A 587 29.90 3.99 10.77
CA ILE A 587 31.08 4.78 10.34
C ILE A 587 31.34 5.98 11.27
N ASP A 588 32.58 6.12 11.73
CA ASP A 588 33.06 7.25 12.55
C ASP A 588 33.87 8.24 11.70
N PRO A 589 33.43 9.51 11.55
CA PRO A 589 34.24 10.59 10.97
C PRO A 589 35.34 11.11 11.91
N VAL A 590 35.60 10.41 13.02
CA VAL A 590 36.55 10.69 14.10
C VAL A 590 36.21 11.99 14.83
N TYR A 591 35.11 11.95 15.59
CA TYR A 591 34.78 13.00 16.54
C TYR A 591 35.72 12.97 17.75
N ASP A 592 36.72 13.86 17.79
CA ASP A 592 37.67 14.06 18.91
C ASP A 592 37.04 14.13 20.32
N SER A 593 35.76 14.51 20.41
CA SER A 593 35.01 14.57 21.68
C SER A 593 34.33 13.25 22.09
N ASN A 594 33.96 12.41 21.11
CA ASN A 594 33.10 11.23 21.27
C ASN A 594 33.66 10.05 20.44
N PRO A 595 34.81 9.45 20.81
CA PRO A 595 35.33 8.29 20.10
C PRO A 595 34.38 7.09 20.22
N ILE A 596 34.15 6.35 19.13
CA ILE A 596 33.49 5.03 19.21
C ILE A 596 34.33 4.09 20.07
N ASP A 597 33.66 3.37 20.98
CA ASP A 597 34.21 2.22 21.67
C ASP A 597 33.43 0.93 21.33
N THR A 598 33.80 -0.19 21.96
CA THR A 598 33.14 -1.47 21.73
C THR A 598 31.73 -1.57 22.34
N LEU A 599 31.34 -0.65 23.23
CA LEU A 599 29.97 -0.62 23.77
C LEU A 599 29.04 0.01 22.74
N PHE A 600 29.41 1.14 22.14
CA PHE A 600 28.60 1.79 21.09
C PHE A 600 28.22 0.83 19.95
N TYR A 601 29.14 -0.04 19.50
CA TYR A 601 28.83 -1.05 18.48
C TYR A 601 27.77 -2.07 18.94
N VAL A 602 27.87 -2.56 20.19
CA VAL A 602 26.91 -3.51 20.77
C VAL A 602 25.56 -2.84 21.03
N ASP A 603 25.57 -1.60 21.53
CA ASP A 603 24.37 -0.85 21.86
C ASP A 603 23.60 -0.45 20.60
N ILE A 604 24.28 -0.12 19.49
CA ILE A 604 23.61 0.06 18.18
C ILE A 604 23.01 -1.26 17.67
N ASP A 605 23.69 -2.40 17.85
CA ASP A 605 23.14 -3.71 17.47
C ASP A 605 21.88 -4.04 18.27
N ASP A 606 21.86 -3.74 19.58
CA ASP A 606 20.72 -3.96 20.46
C ASP A 606 19.56 -2.98 20.17
N THR A 607 19.86 -1.71 19.86
CA THR A 607 18.87 -0.71 19.44
C THR A 607 18.20 -1.04 18.11
N ILE A 608 18.89 -1.65 17.15
CA ILE A 608 18.31 -1.99 15.84
C ILE A 608 17.76 -3.42 15.79
N ASN A 609 18.56 -4.41 16.22
CA ASN A 609 18.34 -5.84 15.99
C ASN A 609 17.97 -6.66 17.25
N GLY A 610 17.95 -6.03 18.43
CA GLY A 610 17.58 -6.68 19.70
C GLY A 610 16.20 -7.35 19.66
N ASP A 611 15.97 -8.33 20.54
CA ASP A 611 14.70 -9.09 20.59
C ASP A 611 13.58 -8.37 21.39
N ALA A 612 13.89 -7.25 22.03
CA ALA A 612 12.93 -6.39 22.74
C ALA A 612 13.44 -4.93 22.76
N SER A 613 12.54 -3.95 22.74
CA SER A 613 12.90 -2.52 22.81
C SER A 613 13.96 -2.13 21.76
N SER A 614 13.71 -2.54 20.51
CA SER A 614 14.56 -2.32 19.32
C SER A 614 13.71 -1.90 18.10
N VAL A 615 14.32 -1.48 16.99
CA VAL A 615 13.58 -1.16 15.75
C VAL A 615 12.91 -2.41 15.15
N LYS A 616 13.59 -3.56 15.21
CA LYS A 616 13.03 -4.87 14.82
C LYS A 616 11.81 -5.24 15.65
N ASP A 617 11.88 -5.09 16.98
CA ASP A 617 10.78 -5.37 17.89
C ASP A 617 9.62 -4.37 17.71
N TYR A 618 9.93 -3.08 17.57
CA TYR A 618 8.97 -2.02 17.27
C TYR A 618 8.11 -2.39 16.06
N TYR A 619 8.71 -2.75 14.93
CA TYR A 619 7.95 -3.11 13.74
C TYR A 619 7.21 -4.44 13.86
N HIS A 620 7.74 -5.41 14.62
CA HIS A 620 7.02 -6.64 14.93
C HIS A 620 5.75 -6.37 15.76
N VAL A 621 5.84 -5.58 16.84
CA VAL A 621 4.73 -5.27 17.74
C VAL A 621 3.69 -4.35 17.11
N VAL A 622 4.13 -3.34 16.35
CA VAL A 622 3.26 -2.32 15.73
C VAL A 622 2.48 -2.87 14.53
N SER A 623 3.09 -3.79 13.76
CA SER A 623 2.43 -4.48 12.63
C SER A 623 1.69 -5.77 13.03
N LYS A 624 1.78 -6.19 14.29
CA LYS A 624 1.35 -7.52 14.80
C LYS A 624 1.94 -8.70 14.03
N GLY A 625 3.25 -8.61 13.76
CA GLY A 625 4.04 -9.65 13.12
C GLY A 625 3.86 -9.76 11.61
N ARG A 626 3.01 -8.91 11.00
CA ARG A 626 2.88 -8.79 9.54
C ARG A 626 4.21 -8.42 8.91
N LEU A 627 4.89 -7.40 9.46
CA LEU A 627 6.26 -7.04 9.10
C LEU A 627 7.24 -7.62 10.11
N GLN A 628 8.34 -8.16 9.61
CA GLN A 628 9.48 -8.62 10.41
C GLN A 628 10.76 -8.05 9.80
N ILE A 629 11.68 -7.57 10.64
CA ILE A 629 13.00 -7.11 10.20
C ILE A 629 14.03 -8.17 10.57
N GLU A 630 14.74 -8.69 9.58
CA GLU A 630 15.87 -9.58 9.77
C GLU A 630 17.20 -8.85 9.56
N LYS A 631 18.21 -9.25 10.33
CA LYS A 631 19.54 -8.68 10.27
C LYS A 631 20.34 -9.34 9.14
N ALA A 632 20.45 -8.66 8.01
CA ALA A 632 21.35 -9.05 6.92
C ALA A 632 22.82 -8.98 7.37
N GLY A 633 23.15 -7.95 8.15
CA GLY A 633 24.50 -7.76 8.68
C GLY A 633 24.61 -6.57 9.62
N LEU A 634 25.69 -6.54 10.39
CA LEU A 634 26.20 -5.34 11.05
C LEU A 634 27.68 -5.20 10.67
N MET A 635 28.06 -4.04 10.16
CA MET A 635 29.38 -3.76 9.59
C MET A 635 30.05 -2.57 10.29
N GLY A 636 31.38 -2.57 10.29
CA GLY A 636 32.19 -1.57 10.99
C GLY A 636 32.55 -1.97 12.43
N PRO A 637 32.83 -1.00 13.33
CA PRO A 637 32.86 0.43 13.06
C PRO A 637 34.01 0.76 12.10
N TYR A 638 33.66 1.38 10.97
CA TYR A 638 34.63 1.91 10.02
C TYR A 638 35.11 3.28 10.48
N PHE A 639 36.38 3.60 10.26
CA PHE A 639 36.90 4.96 10.40
C PHE A 639 36.94 5.59 9.02
N ALA A 640 36.41 6.80 8.88
CA ALA A 640 36.34 7.43 7.57
C ALA A 640 37.76 7.80 7.06
N GLU A 641 38.11 7.50 5.82
CA GLU A 641 39.50 7.56 5.32
C GLU A 641 40.07 8.98 5.34
N HIS A 642 39.26 10.00 5.03
CA HIS A 642 39.67 11.40 5.14
C HIS A 642 39.69 11.92 6.59
N ALA A 643 39.28 11.12 7.59
CA ALA A 643 39.31 11.47 9.01
C ALA A 643 40.73 11.43 9.63
N GLY A 644 41.68 12.05 8.94
CA GLY A 644 43.09 12.16 9.32
C GLY A 644 43.89 13.10 8.41
N GLU A 645 43.35 13.50 7.26
CA GLU A 645 44.05 14.36 6.29
C GLU A 645 44.12 15.82 6.76
N ILE A 646 45.16 16.09 7.55
CA ILE A 646 45.63 17.43 7.96
C ILE A 646 44.62 18.22 8.81
N SER A 647 44.58 17.82 10.09
CA SER A 647 44.31 18.64 11.29
C SER A 647 42.89 18.70 11.88
N ASN A 648 41.82 18.25 11.22
CA ASN A 648 40.50 17.99 11.84
C ASN A 648 39.65 17.10 10.91
N GLY A 649 39.52 15.79 11.17
CA GLY A 649 38.85 14.84 10.27
C GLY A 649 37.41 15.21 9.92
N VAL A 650 36.59 15.43 10.95
CA VAL A 650 35.18 15.87 10.85
C VAL A 650 35.00 17.15 10.00
N ASN A 651 36.01 18.02 9.90
CA ASN A 651 35.88 19.25 9.11
C ASN A 651 35.92 18.97 7.60
N TYR A 652 36.51 17.86 7.13
CA TYR A 652 36.46 17.51 5.70
C TYR A 652 35.02 17.39 5.22
N TYR A 653 34.19 16.60 5.91
CA TYR A 653 32.78 16.37 5.60
C TYR A 653 31.86 17.57 5.91
N LYS A 654 32.33 18.58 6.66
CA LYS A 654 31.57 19.81 6.98
C LYS A 654 31.91 21.00 6.09
N ASP A 655 33.11 21.05 5.52
CA ASP A 655 33.52 22.12 4.62
C ASP A 655 32.90 21.95 3.23
N LYS A 656 31.84 22.72 2.97
CA LYS A 656 31.15 22.75 1.67
C LYS A 656 32.07 23.10 0.49
N SER A 657 33.25 23.70 0.72
CA SER A 657 34.20 23.97 -0.36
C SER A 657 34.83 22.71 -0.96
N ASN A 658 34.83 21.58 -0.24
CA ASN A 658 35.26 20.27 -0.74
C ASN A 658 34.26 19.63 -1.72
N PHE A 659 32.98 20.01 -1.67
CA PHE A 659 31.87 19.30 -2.33
C PHE A 659 31.05 20.18 -3.29
N GLY A 660 30.14 19.56 -4.03
CA GLY A 660 29.32 20.21 -5.07
C GLY A 660 29.91 20.03 -6.46
N CYS A 661 29.09 20.18 -7.51
CA CYS A 661 29.43 19.65 -8.84
C CYS A 661 30.18 20.61 -9.78
N ASP A 662 30.98 21.51 -9.19
CA ASP A 662 31.92 22.36 -9.93
C ASP A 662 33.10 21.55 -10.51
N GLU A 663 33.90 22.15 -11.38
CA GLU A 663 35.00 21.46 -12.07
C GLU A 663 36.03 20.84 -11.11
N GLY A 664 36.12 19.50 -11.13
CA GLY A 664 37.15 18.73 -10.43
C GLY A 664 36.68 17.97 -9.19
N LYS A 665 35.43 18.16 -8.74
CA LYS A 665 34.88 17.50 -7.54
C LYS A 665 34.12 16.21 -7.86
N GLU A 666 34.18 15.26 -6.94
CA GLU A 666 33.58 13.93 -7.05
C GLU A 666 32.17 13.87 -6.41
N PHE A 667 32.04 14.32 -5.16
CA PHE A 667 30.81 14.20 -4.36
C PHE A 667 29.98 15.48 -4.31
N LYS A 668 28.65 15.33 -4.24
CA LYS A 668 27.70 16.45 -4.11
C LYS A 668 27.75 17.14 -2.75
N SER A 669 27.88 16.38 -1.67
CA SER A 669 27.98 16.88 -0.30
C SER A 669 28.91 16.01 0.55
N GLY A 670 29.23 16.46 1.77
CA GLY A 670 29.98 15.64 2.71
C GLY A 670 29.18 14.48 3.29
N GLY A 671 27.84 14.57 3.28
CA GLY A 671 26.97 13.43 3.56
C GLY A 671 27.08 12.36 2.47
N ASP A 672 26.94 12.77 1.21
CA ASP A 672 27.14 11.90 0.05
C ASP A 672 28.51 11.18 0.09
N ALA A 673 29.58 11.91 0.45
CA ALA A 673 30.91 11.36 0.61
C ALA A 673 30.99 10.29 1.71
N ILE A 674 30.65 10.62 2.96
CA ILE A 674 30.77 9.66 4.09
C ILE A 674 29.88 8.43 3.91
N HIS A 675 28.69 8.59 3.30
CA HIS A 675 27.80 7.47 3.03
C HIS A 675 28.34 6.53 1.95
N ALA A 676 28.90 7.08 0.86
CA ALA A 676 29.52 6.27 -0.18
C ALA A 676 30.74 5.52 0.36
N GLU A 677 31.54 6.18 1.18
CA GLU A 677 32.72 5.61 1.83
C GLU A 677 32.35 4.45 2.76
N ALA A 678 31.29 4.59 3.57
CA ALA A 678 30.80 3.52 4.45
C ALA A 678 30.39 2.26 3.68
N ILE A 679 29.73 2.43 2.54
CA ILE A 679 29.32 1.32 1.67
C ILE A 679 30.54 0.69 0.97
N LEU A 680 31.48 1.51 0.49
CA LEU A 680 32.74 1.03 -0.12
C LEU A 680 33.66 0.31 0.88
N GLN A 681 33.64 0.69 2.16
CA GLN A 681 34.34 -0.09 3.20
C GLN A 681 33.61 -1.42 3.48
N ALA A 682 32.28 -1.45 3.45
CA ALA A 682 31.46 -2.65 3.65
C ALA A 682 31.60 -3.71 2.55
N ASP A 683 31.68 -3.31 1.27
CA ASP A 683 31.87 -4.14 0.05
C ASP A 683 33.02 -5.16 0.20
N ASN A 684 34.11 -4.79 0.90
CA ASN A 684 35.24 -5.68 1.22
C ASN A 684 34.88 -6.90 2.12
N SER A 685 33.66 -6.94 2.68
CA SER A 685 33.25 -7.87 3.75
C SER A 685 31.79 -8.33 3.69
N PHE A 686 30.95 -7.71 2.85
CA PHE A 686 29.54 -8.01 2.67
C PHE A 686 29.18 -7.95 1.19
N ASP A 687 28.83 -9.12 0.63
CA ASP A 687 28.38 -9.26 -0.76
C ASP A 687 26.98 -8.61 -0.91
N PHE A 688 26.91 -7.48 -1.59
CA PHE A 688 25.66 -6.79 -1.90
C PHE A 688 24.85 -7.50 -3.00
N SER A 689 25.51 -8.22 -3.92
CA SER A 689 24.86 -8.88 -5.07
C SER A 689 23.95 -10.05 -4.66
N GLN A 690 24.21 -10.68 -3.51
CA GLN A 690 23.33 -11.74 -2.98
C GLN A 690 21.91 -11.24 -2.63
N PHE A 691 21.72 -9.92 -2.48
CA PHE A 691 20.43 -9.29 -2.20
C PHE A 691 19.76 -8.66 -3.43
N ASP A 692 20.38 -8.64 -4.61
CA ASP A 692 19.68 -8.29 -5.86
C ASP A 692 18.87 -9.53 -6.29
N LEU A 693 17.74 -9.73 -5.61
CA LEU A 693 16.85 -10.88 -5.80
C LEU A 693 16.20 -10.84 -7.18
N ASN A 694 16.13 -9.65 -7.78
CA ASN A 694 15.55 -9.41 -9.09
C ASN A 694 16.57 -9.43 -10.26
N ASN A 695 17.87 -9.24 -9.99
CA ASN A 695 18.97 -9.10 -10.95
C ASN A 695 18.84 -7.91 -11.94
N ASP A 696 18.18 -6.80 -11.59
CA ASP A 696 18.19 -5.59 -12.44
C ASP A 696 19.44 -4.70 -12.27
N GLY A 697 20.39 -5.14 -11.44
CA GLY A 697 21.64 -4.45 -11.14
C GLY A 697 21.47 -3.32 -10.14
N LYS A 698 20.48 -3.40 -9.24
CA LYS A 698 20.15 -2.37 -8.25
C LYS A 698 19.60 -3.02 -6.99
N LEU A 699 19.93 -2.45 -5.83
CA LEU A 699 19.22 -2.76 -4.59
C LEU A 699 18.13 -1.71 -4.34
N VAL A 700 16.93 -2.21 -4.00
CA VAL A 700 15.79 -1.41 -3.53
C VAL A 700 15.37 -1.83 -2.09
N PRO A 701 14.66 -0.98 -1.33
CA PRO A 701 14.36 -1.23 0.09
C PRO A 701 13.54 -2.50 0.38
N SER A 702 12.83 -3.05 -0.61
CA SER A 702 12.10 -4.32 -0.49
C SER A 702 13.03 -5.54 -0.40
N GLU A 703 14.27 -5.41 -0.89
CA GLU A 703 15.26 -6.49 -0.95
C GLU A 703 16.32 -6.37 0.14
N LEU A 704 16.94 -5.18 0.25
CA LEU A 704 17.86 -4.84 1.32
C LEU A 704 17.67 -3.38 1.77
N GLY A 705 17.32 -3.20 3.03
CA GLY A 705 17.48 -1.93 3.73
C GLY A 705 18.94 -1.70 4.08
N ILE A 706 19.44 -0.48 3.87
CA ILE A 706 20.79 -0.08 4.28
C ILE A 706 20.66 1.09 5.24
N LEU A 707 21.13 0.91 6.48
CA LEU A 707 21.12 1.89 7.55
C LEU A 707 22.55 2.29 7.90
N ILE A 708 22.94 3.53 7.61
CA ILE A 708 24.25 4.08 7.97
C ILE A 708 24.14 4.80 9.32
N ALA A 709 24.69 4.19 10.37
CA ALA A 709 24.74 4.73 11.71
C ALA A 709 26.04 5.54 11.92
N ILE A 710 25.89 6.81 12.27
CA ILE A 710 26.99 7.77 12.46
C ILE A 710 27.00 8.24 13.92
N PRO A 711 28.13 8.21 14.65
CA PRO A 711 28.21 8.69 16.02
C PRO A 711 28.04 10.21 16.07
N ALA A 712 27.12 10.68 16.92
CA ALA A 712 26.75 12.09 17.04
C ALA A 712 26.52 12.53 18.49
N GLY A 713 26.30 13.83 18.69
CA GLY A 713 25.86 14.40 19.96
C GLY A 713 24.33 14.50 20.11
N THR A 714 23.59 14.33 19.02
CA THR A 714 22.14 14.57 18.89
C THR A 714 21.55 13.60 17.88
N ASN A 715 20.30 13.19 18.10
CA ASN A 715 19.60 12.34 17.15
C ASN A 715 19.02 13.15 15.99
N ALA A 716 19.19 12.62 14.78
CA ALA A 716 18.61 13.10 13.52
C ALA A 716 18.82 12.02 12.46
N GLY A 717 17.98 11.95 11.44
CA GLY A 717 18.19 11.05 10.31
C GLY A 717 17.74 11.65 8.99
N SER A 718 17.74 10.80 7.97
CA SER A 718 17.05 10.98 6.70
C SER A 718 17.05 9.67 5.89
N SER A 719 15.92 9.30 5.30
CA SER A 719 15.88 8.37 4.17
C SER A 719 16.32 9.11 2.90
N ILE A 720 17.38 8.64 2.24
CA ILE A 720 18.09 9.33 1.15
C ILE A 720 17.94 8.56 -0.17
N ALA A 721 17.50 9.25 -1.22
CA ALA A 721 17.58 8.76 -2.59
C ALA A 721 19.04 8.91 -3.07
N PHE A 722 19.79 7.81 -3.06
CA PHE A 722 21.23 7.86 -2.97
C PHE A 722 21.92 7.97 -4.34
N LYS A 723 22.61 9.10 -4.55
CA LYS A 723 23.38 9.39 -5.77
C LYS A 723 24.61 10.22 -5.41
N PRO A 724 25.61 9.64 -4.73
CA PRO A 724 26.64 10.42 -4.04
C PRO A 724 27.49 11.28 -4.99
N TYR A 725 27.79 10.71 -6.15
CA TYR A 725 28.63 11.33 -7.16
C TYR A 725 27.91 12.42 -7.95
N CYS A 726 28.69 13.43 -8.33
CA CYS A 726 28.29 14.45 -9.30
C CYS A 726 28.13 13.89 -10.72
N LYS A 727 28.79 12.77 -11.04
CA LYS A 727 28.64 12.03 -12.30
C LYS A 727 28.72 10.53 -12.01
N GLY A 728 27.74 9.75 -12.48
CA GLY A 728 27.68 8.30 -12.25
C GLY A 728 26.73 7.90 -11.12
N LYS A 729 26.98 6.73 -10.55
CA LYS A 729 26.19 5.99 -9.56
C LYS A 729 27.17 5.26 -8.63
N LEU A 730 26.80 4.97 -7.38
CA LEU A 730 27.58 4.02 -6.60
C LEU A 730 27.15 2.60 -6.99
N VAL A 731 28.12 1.76 -7.34
CA VAL A 731 27.94 0.36 -7.70
C VAL A 731 28.96 -0.46 -6.91
N VAL A 732 28.47 -1.44 -6.15
CA VAL A 732 29.24 -2.35 -5.27
C VAL A 732 28.78 -3.77 -5.56
N ASP A 733 29.70 -4.75 -5.60
CA ASP A 733 29.49 -6.10 -6.14
C ASP A 733 28.77 -6.19 -7.53
N GLY A 734 28.72 -5.09 -8.28
CA GLY A 734 28.00 -4.98 -9.55
C GLY A 734 26.57 -4.42 -9.46
N VAL A 735 26.05 -4.14 -8.27
CA VAL A 735 24.69 -3.60 -8.04
C VAL A 735 24.70 -2.13 -7.59
N GLU A 736 23.78 -1.32 -8.12
CA GLU A 736 23.61 0.09 -7.77
C GLU A 736 22.87 0.25 -6.43
N ILE A 737 23.43 1.01 -5.50
CA ILE A 737 22.71 1.41 -4.28
C ILE A 737 21.83 2.61 -4.61
N THR A 738 20.51 2.40 -4.67
CA THR A 738 19.57 3.45 -5.13
C THR A 738 18.97 4.28 -3.99
N GLU A 739 18.78 3.69 -2.81
CA GLU A 739 18.19 4.30 -1.62
C GLU A 739 18.83 3.72 -0.35
N MET A 740 18.89 4.51 0.72
CA MET A 740 19.40 4.10 2.04
C MET A 740 18.82 5.02 3.13
N VAL A 741 18.99 4.65 4.40
CA VAL A 741 18.82 5.52 5.56
C VAL A 741 20.18 5.96 6.08
N HIS A 742 20.30 7.21 6.54
CA HIS A 742 21.33 7.56 7.52
C HIS A 742 20.72 7.97 8.86
N PHE A 743 21.42 7.66 9.94
CA PHE A 743 20.98 7.90 11.31
C PHE A 743 22.16 8.39 12.16
N ASN A 744 22.04 9.61 12.68
CA ASN A 744 22.96 10.18 13.65
C ASN A 744 22.57 9.66 15.03
N ALA A 745 23.36 8.73 15.57
CA ALA A 745 23.11 8.12 16.87
C ALA A 745 23.82 8.91 17.98
N GLN A 746 23.08 9.37 18.99
CA GLN A 746 23.70 9.98 20.18
C GLN A 746 24.64 8.97 20.85
N VAL A 747 25.91 9.32 21.03
CA VAL A 747 26.90 8.44 21.68
C VAL A 747 26.74 8.51 23.20
N THR A 748 26.29 7.41 23.80
CA THR A 748 26.27 7.17 25.25
C THR A 748 26.45 5.70 25.58
N ASN A 749 26.80 5.39 26.84
CA ASN A 749 26.75 4.02 27.35
C ASN A 749 25.28 3.70 27.68
N PHE A 750 24.58 2.95 26.83
CA PHE A 750 23.12 2.82 26.94
C PHE A 750 22.65 1.99 28.15
N GLY A 751 23.53 1.15 28.70
CA GLY A 751 23.27 0.34 29.90
C GLY A 751 22.96 1.09 31.20
N GLU A 752 22.96 2.43 31.22
CA GLU A 752 22.47 3.26 32.33
C GLU A 752 21.33 4.24 31.95
N ASP A 753 20.91 4.31 30.68
CA ASP A 753 20.04 5.39 30.18
C ASP A 753 19.05 4.89 29.09
N LEU A 754 17.90 4.39 29.53
CA LEU A 754 16.84 3.87 28.66
C LEU A 754 16.19 4.96 27.80
N ASP A 755 16.08 6.19 28.31
CA ASP A 755 15.52 7.33 27.58
C ASP A 755 16.32 7.57 26.30
N LYS A 756 17.66 7.50 26.36
CA LYS A 756 18.51 7.58 25.16
C LYS A 756 18.40 6.37 24.24
N LYS A 757 18.27 5.15 24.78
CA LYS A 757 18.05 3.96 23.92
C LYS A 757 16.74 4.12 23.13
N SER A 758 15.69 4.57 23.82
CA SER A 758 14.39 4.91 23.23
C SER A 758 14.53 5.98 22.15
N ASN A 759 15.16 7.13 22.46
CA ASN A 759 15.35 8.20 21.48
C ASN A 759 16.07 7.70 20.22
N ASN A 760 17.11 6.87 20.36
CA ASN A 760 17.86 6.33 19.23
C ASN A 760 17.02 5.33 18.41
N MET A 761 16.31 4.42 19.09
CA MET A 761 15.40 3.45 18.48
C MET A 761 14.29 4.16 17.70
N MET A 762 13.65 5.18 18.28
CA MET A 762 12.52 5.88 17.68
C MET A 762 12.93 6.75 16.49
N THR A 763 14.10 7.41 16.54
CA THR A 763 14.65 8.08 15.34
C THR A 763 14.97 7.05 14.24
N ALA A 764 15.62 5.93 14.55
CA ALA A 764 15.92 4.91 13.55
C ALA A 764 14.65 4.25 12.97
N ALA A 765 13.59 4.09 13.78
CA ALA A 765 12.29 3.61 13.33
C ALA A 765 11.61 4.61 12.39
N HIS A 766 11.53 5.90 12.75
CA HIS A 766 11.01 6.99 11.90
C HIS A 766 11.60 6.93 10.48
N GLU A 767 12.93 6.87 10.37
CA GLU A 767 13.61 6.82 9.07
C GLU A 767 13.38 5.53 8.29
N ILE A 768 13.30 4.40 8.98
CA ILE A 768 12.98 3.10 8.38
C ILE A 768 11.51 3.08 7.91
N GLY A 769 10.63 3.89 8.50
CA GLY A 769 9.28 4.18 8.00
C GLY A 769 9.30 4.78 6.59
N HIS A 770 10.08 5.84 6.35
CA HIS A 770 10.23 6.40 5.00
C HIS A 770 10.85 5.40 4.01
N HIS A 771 11.77 4.53 4.48
CA HIS A 771 12.59 3.66 3.64
C HIS A 771 11.89 2.35 3.23
N PHE A 772 11.43 1.56 4.21
CA PHE A 772 10.70 0.31 3.94
C PHE A 772 9.23 0.54 3.59
N LEU A 773 8.59 1.53 4.24
CA LEU A 773 7.12 1.64 4.26
C LEU A 773 6.58 2.80 3.43
N ALA A 774 7.47 3.63 2.87
CA ALA A 774 7.15 4.80 2.05
C ALA A 774 6.19 5.80 2.70
N LEU A 775 6.31 5.98 4.02
CA LEU A 775 5.55 6.98 4.79
C LEU A 775 6.14 8.39 4.57
N ASP A 776 5.30 9.41 4.69
CA ASP A 776 5.73 10.81 4.70
C ASP A 776 6.09 11.31 6.11
N ASP A 777 6.79 12.45 6.15
CA ASP A 777 6.91 13.26 7.37
C ASP A 777 5.51 13.80 7.73
N MET A 778 5.09 13.68 9.00
CA MET A 778 3.80 14.23 9.47
C MET A 778 3.98 15.51 10.31
N TYR A 779 5.22 15.93 10.55
CA TYR A 779 5.54 17.23 11.13
C TYR A 779 5.67 18.30 10.04
N THR A 780 5.32 19.55 10.36
CA THR A 780 5.31 20.70 9.45
C THR A 780 6.02 21.89 10.08
N GLU A 781 6.53 22.84 9.27
CA GLU A 781 7.13 24.09 9.77
C GLU A 781 6.02 25.05 10.27
N GLY A 782 5.50 24.72 11.46
CA GLY A 782 4.28 25.28 12.05
C GLY A 782 3.42 24.13 12.58
N MET A 783 3.39 23.94 13.91
CA MET A 783 2.94 22.68 14.57
C MET A 783 1.42 22.41 14.53
N PHE A 784 0.63 23.23 13.84
CA PHE A 784 -0.83 23.29 13.98
C PHE A 784 -1.60 22.08 13.43
N THR A 785 -1.00 21.22 12.59
CA THR A 785 -1.67 20.04 12.01
C THR A 785 -0.75 18.81 12.01
N THR A 786 -0.01 18.61 13.09
CA THR A 786 0.92 17.47 13.26
C THR A 786 0.37 16.49 14.31
N PRO A 787 0.61 15.16 14.21
CA PRO A 787 0.06 14.20 15.16
C PRO A 787 0.67 14.30 16.56
N GLY A 788 1.77 15.04 16.70
CA GLY A 788 2.58 15.10 17.91
C GLY A 788 2.93 13.69 18.37
N LYS A 789 2.69 13.42 19.66
CA LYS A 789 3.05 12.14 20.27
C LYS A 789 2.13 10.96 19.87
N LEU A 790 1.28 11.12 18.86
CA LEU A 790 0.37 10.06 18.36
C LEU A 790 0.91 9.31 17.14
N SER A 791 1.96 9.79 16.48
CA SER A 791 2.62 9.09 15.37
C SER A 791 4.13 9.09 15.51
N THR A 792 4.77 7.98 15.15
CA THR A 792 6.22 7.91 14.97
C THR A 792 6.71 8.79 13.82
N MET A 793 5.83 9.17 12.89
CA MET A 793 6.18 10.03 11.75
C MET A 793 6.17 11.53 12.09
N ASP A 794 5.94 11.90 13.36
CA ASP A 794 6.23 13.24 13.88
C ASP A 794 7.71 13.36 14.28
N GLN A 795 8.18 14.59 14.53
CA GLN A 795 9.55 14.89 14.98
C GLN A 795 9.73 14.71 16.49
N ILE A 796 9.16 13.63 17.07
CA ILE A 796 9.17 13.40 18.51
C ILE A 796 9.78 12.04 18.85
N PHE A 797 10.91 12.08 19.56
CA PHE A 797 11.72 10.92 19.89
C PHE A 797 11.67 10.51 21.37
N ASP A 798 11.15 11.37 22.26
CA ASP A 798 11.04 11.11 23.71
C ASP A 798 9.85 10.20 24.09
N SER A 799 9.09 9.74 23.10
CA SER A 799 7.96 8.82 23.25
C SER A 799 8.15 7.59 22.36
N THR A 800 7.73 6.42 22.83
CA THR A 800 7.72 5.20 22.00
C THR A 800 6.37 5.03 21.31
N THR A 801 5.87 6.10 20.70
CA THR A 801 4.53 6.11 20.08
C THR A 801 4.45 5.15 18.90
N HIS A 802 3.33 4.46 18.72
CA HIS A 802 3.00 3.75 17.47
C HIS A 802 2.88 4.73 16.29
N LEU A 803 2.97 4.22 15.06
CA LEU A 803 2.37 4.87 13.88
C LEU A 803 0.91 5.26 14.17
N ASP A 804 0.44 6.37 13.62
CA ASP A 804 -0.97 6.79 13.70
C ASP A 804 -1.93 5.80 13.01
N GLY A 805 -3.22 5.90 13.33
CA GLY A 805 -4.27 5.04 12.76
C GLY A 805 -4.41 5.15 11.24
N PHE A 806 -3.95 6.24 10.61
CA PHE A 806 -4.03 6.47 9.18
C PHE A 806 -2.90 5.75 8.41
N HIS A 807 -1.66 5.84 8.87
CA HIS A 807 -0.56 5.02 8.37
C HIS A 807 -0.82 3.52 8.59
N LYS A 808 -1.30 3.12 9.77
CA LYS A 808 -1.70 1.71 10.01
C LYS A 808 -2.78 1.24 9.02
N LEU A 809 -3.78 2.09 8.74
CA LEU A 809 -4.87 1.78 7.80
C LEU A 809 -4.34 1.53 6.39
N HIS A 810 -3.38 2.33 5.92
CA HIS A 810 -2.83 2.20 4.56
C HIS A 810 -1.78 1.10 4.41
N LEU A 811 -1.02 0.79 5.47
CA LEU A 811 -0.15 -0.39 5.52
C LEU A 811 -0.91 -1.72 5.69
N GLY A 812 -2.19 -1.67 6.10
CA GLY A 812 -3.01 -2.87 6.38
C GLY A 812 -2.78 -3.48 7.76
N TRP A 813 -2.24 -2.68 8.70
CA TRP A 813 -1.96 -3.07 10.09
C TRP A 813 -3.07 -2.67 11.06
N ALA A 814 -4.07 -1.91 10.59
CA ALA A 814 -5.33 -1.63 11.28
C ALA A 814 -6.50 -2.30 10.57
N ARG A 815 -7.57 -2.60 11.33
CA ARG A 815 -8.81 -3.19 10.82
C ARG A 815 -9.93 -2.14 10.74
N PRO A 816 -10.19 -1.55 9.57
CA PRO A 816 -11.26 -0.58 9.43
C PRO A 816 -12.66 -1.16 9.64
N SER A 817 -13.53 -0.37 10.25
CA SER A 817 -14.98 -0.52 10.20
C SER A 817 -15.63 0.84 10.03
N ILE A 818 -16.45 1.01 9.00
CA ILE A 818 -17.06 2.31 8.68
C ILE A 818 -18.34 2.48 9.48
N LEU A 819 -18.58 3.68 10.02
CA LEU A 819 -19.76 3.96 10.84
C LEU A 819 -20.83 4.71 10.02
N ASP A 820 -21.88 3.97 9.69
CA ASP A 820 -23.00 4.40 8.87
C ASP A 820 -24.27 4.73 9.68
N GLU A 821 -24.42 4.14 10.88
CA GLU A 821 -25.55 4.30 11.83
C GLU A 821 -25.22 5.10 13.11
N SER A 822 -26.23 5.78 13.68
CA SER A 822 -26.11 6.54 14.95
C SER A 822 -26.38 5.65 16.16
N ARG A 823 -25.39 5.44 17.04
CA ARG A 823 -25.50 4.64 18.28
C ARG A 823 -24.28 4.82 19.20
N GLU A 824 -24.30 4.10 20.34
CA GLU A 824 -23.11 3.79 21.14
C GLU A 824 -22.16 2.81 20.44
N PHE A 825 -20.87 3.15 20.45
CA PHE A 825 -19.74 2.37 19.93
C PHE A 825 -18.68 2.17 21.03
N THR A 826 -17.81 1.18 20.86
CA THR A 826 -16.65 0.94 21.72
C THR A 826 -15.47 0.51 20.87
N LEU A 827 -14.36 1.21 20.98
CA LEU A 827 -13.05 0.76 20.50
C LEU A 827 -12.28 0.13 21.66
N LEU A 828 -11.61 -0.98 21.37
CA LEU A 828 -10.49 -1.42 22.20
C LEU A 828 -9.22 -0.68 21.76
N ASP A 829 -8.27 -0.55 22.67
CA ASP A 829 -6.90 -0.13 22.41
C ASP A 829 -6.33 -0.78 21.13
N VAL A 830 -5.88 0.06 20.19
CA VAL A 830 -5.38 -0.38 18.88
C VAL A 830 -4.20 -1.36 19.03
N LYS A 831 -3.42 -1.23 20.12
CA LYS A 831 -2.31 -2.13 20.46
C LYS A 831 -2.77 -3.57 20.74
N LYS A 832 -4.06 -3.79 20.99
CA LYS A 832 -4.65 -5.06 21.44
C LYS A 832 -5.64 -5.66 20.43
N ASN A 833 -6.35 -4.83 19.66
CA ASN A 833 -7.35 -5.34 18.72
C ASN A 833 -7.30 -4.73 17.31
N GLU A 834 -6.36 -3.83 16.99
CA GLU A 834 -6.16 -3.26 15.64
C GLU A 834 -7.32 -2.45 15.04
N ASP A 835 -8.52 -2.50 15.63
CA ASP A 835 -9.73 -1.90 15.08
C ASP A 835 -9.63 -0.37 15.02
N VAL A 836 -9.99 0.19 13.87
CA VAL A 836 -10.17 1.63 13.67
C VAL A 836 -11.53 1.89 13.04
N PHE A 837 -12.18 2.98 13.42
CA PHE A 837 -13.45 3.38 12.82
C PHE A 837 -13.24 4.47 11.78
N ILE A 838 -14.04 4.46 10.70
CA ILE A 838 -13.99 5.46 9.63
C ILE A 838 -15.33 6.21 9.54
N LEU A 839 -15.27 7.53 9.43
CA LEU A 839 -16.37 8.45 9.14
C LEU A 839 -16.10 9.15 7.80
N PRO A 840 -16.60 8.62 6.67
CA PRO A 840 -16.24 9.12 5.33
C PRO A 840 -17.02 10.38 4.93
N ARG A 841 -16.42 11.25 4.11
CA ARG A 841 -17.12 12.39 3.50
C ARG A 841 -18.10 11.91 2.42
N ARG A 842 -19.34 11.65 2.85
CA ARG A 842 -20.44 11.18 1.99
C ARG A 842 -20.64 12.11 0.78
N TYR A 843 -20.99 11.52 -0.36
CA TYR A 843 -21.27 12.20 -1.64
C TYR A 843 -20.08 12.97 -2.27
N THR A 844 -18.85 12.68 -1.84
CA THR A 844 -17.61 13.12 -2.51
C THR A 844 -16.81 11.91 -2.99
N ASP A 845 -15.66 12.11 -3.62
CA ASP A 845 -14.74 11.04 -4.05
C ASP A 845 -14.09 10.26 -2.89
N ALA A 846 -14.55 10.48 -1.64
CA ALA A 846 -14.17 9.79 -0.42
C ALA A 846 -12.66 9.76 -0.14
N ARG A 847 -11.91 10.73 -0.70
CA ARG A 847 -10.54 11.10 -0.32
C ARG A 847 -10.48 11.92 0.96
N GLU A 848 -11.63 12.42 1.44
CA GLU A 848 -11.76 13.07 2.73
C GLU A 848 -12.57 12.19 3.70
N TYR A 849 -12.05 11.98 4.90
CA TYR A 849 -12.65 11.12 5.93
C TYR A 849 -12.01 11.36 7.30
N ILE A 850 -12.62 10.81 8.36
CA ILE A 850 -12.07 10.83 9.71
C ILE A 850 -11.84 9.39 10.18
N VAL A 851 -10.65 9.07 10.66
CA VAL A 851 -10.33 7.81 11.36
C VAL A 851 -10.39 8.05 12.87
N LEU A 852 -10.97 7.09 13.60
CA LEU A 852 -10.98 7.03 15.06
C LEU A 852 -10.22 5.78 15.51
N GLU A 853 -9.26 5.90 16.41
CA GLU A 853 -8.63 4.77 17.11
C GLU A 853 -8.63 5.00 18.63
N SER A 854 -8.45 3.95 19.43
CA SER A 854 -8.26 4.08 20.88
C SER A 854 -6.78 3.89 21.23
N ARG A 855 -6.19 4.84 21.97
CA ARG A 855 -4.78 4.83 22.38
C ARG A 855 -4.66 4.93 23.90
N PHE A 856 -3.67 4.25 24.48
CA PHE A 856 -3.40 4.26 25.92
C PHE A 856 -1.92 4.46 26.21
N ASN A 857 -1.60 5.47 27.01
CA ASN A 857 -0.23 5.76 27.41
C ASN A 857 0.31 4.71 28.40
N GLU A 858 1.43 4.08 28.06
CA GLU A 858 2.12 3.15 28.96
C GLU A 858 2.93 3.84 30.06
N SER A 859 3.09 3.14 31.19
CA SER A 859 3.73 3.68 32.39
C SER A 859 5.26 3.59 32.40
N THR A 860 5.87 2.82 31.48
CA THR A 860 7.33 2.70 31.31
C THR A 860 7.68 2.49 29.83
N ILE A 861 8.94 2.76 29.45
CA ILE A 861 9.47 2.56 28.09
C ILE A 861 9.44 1.07 27.69
N ASP A 862 9.83 0.19 28.63
CA ASP A 862 10.12 -1.23 28.38
C ASP A 862 8.85 -2.11 28.47
N PHE A 863 7.87 -1.85 27.60
CA PHE A 863 6.64 -2.65 27.47
C PHE A 863 6.51 -3.23 26.05
N ASP A 864 6.19 -4.53 25.98
CA ASP A 864 5.89 -5.35 24.78
C ASP A 864 4.79 -4.81 23.83
N GLN A 865 4.30 -3.58 24.07
CA GLN A 865 3.14 -2.97 23.39
C GLN A 865 3.36 -1.50 23.02
N TYR A 866 4.45 -0.83 23.45
CA TYR A 866 4.74 0.57 23.11
C TYR A 866 3.60 1.57 23.46
N ASP A 867 3.65 2.81 22.94
CA ASP A 867 2.93 4.01 23.41
C ASP A 867 3.35 4.53 24.80
N TYR A 868 4.65 4.53 25.13
CA TYR A 868 5.16 5.31 26.27
C TYR A 868 5.20 6.82 25.95
N ASN A 869 4.83 7.66 26.93
CA ASN A 869 4.88 9.13 26.88
C ASN A 869 4.10 9.75 25.70
N ILE A 870 2.88 9.25 25.41
CA ILE A 870 2.00 9.77 24.35
C ILE A 870 1.05 10.89 24.83
N LEU A 871 1.47 11.66 25.84
CA LEU A 871 0.73 12.70 26.57
C LEU A 871 -0.46 12.21 27.41
N ASP A 872 -1.43 11.49 26.82
CA ASP A 872 -2.63 11.01 27.52
C ASP A 872 -3.15 9.68 26.93
N SER A 873 -4.32 9.21 27.36
CA SER A 873 -5.07 8.09 26.78
C SER A 873 -6.43 8.57 26.28
N GLY A 874 -7.04 7.90 25.29
CA GLY A 874 -8.37 8.27 24.82
C GLY A 874 -8.68 7.91 23.37
N LEU A 875 -9.56 8.70 22.76
CA LEU A 875 -9.97 8.56 21.37
C LEU A 875 -9.04 9.39 20.48
N GLY A 876 -8.12 8.76 19.78
CA GLY A 876 -7.32 9.41 18.75
C GLY A 876 -8.20 9.68 17.54
N VAL A 877 -8.41 10.97 17.20
CA VAL A 877 -9.21 11.41 16.06
C VAL A 877 -8.28 12.01 15.01
N TYR A 878 -8.38 11.45 13.80
CA TYR A 878 -7.55 11.76 12.65
C TYR A 878 -8.47 12.22 11.51
N HIS A 879 -8.41 13.47 11.10
CA HIS A 879 -9.15 14.00 9.94
C HIS A 879 -8.22 14.05 8.73
N ILE A 880 -8.44 13.19 7.74
CA ILE A 880 -7.61 13.02 6.55
C ILE A 880 -8.29 13.72 5.37
N ALA A 881 -7.52 14.45 4.57
CA ALA A 881 -7.84 14.75 3.17
C ALA A 881 -6.66 14.40 2.25
N GLU A 882 -6.87 13.42 1.38
CA GLU A 882 -5.94 12.93 0.36
C GLU A 882 -6.05 13.79 -0.92
N PRO A 883 -4.94 14.01 -1.68
CA PRO A 883 -4.96 14.80 -2.92
C PRO A 883 -5.66 14.08 -4.09
N GLU A 884 -6.19 14.84 -5.07
CA GLU A 884 -6.61 14.30 -6.36
C GLU A 884 -5.40 13.68 -7.09
N GLU A 885 -5.55 12.50 -7.70
CA GLU A 885 -4.50 11.76 -8.45
C GLU A 885 -3.94 12.53 -9.66
N SER A 886 -4.67 13.54 -10.13
CA SER A 886 -4.23 14.50 -11.13
C SER A 886 -3.07 15.40 -10.65
N CYS A 887 -2.94 15.59 -9.33
CA CYS A 887 -2.16 16.67 -8.76
C CYS A 887 -0.66 16.35 -8.68
N LYS A 888 0.12 16.97 -9.57
CA LYS A 888 1.55 16.70 -9.78
C LYS A 888 2.43 17.77 -9.16
N THR A 889 3.53 17.31 -8.57
CA THR A 889 4.20 17.99 -7.45
C THR A 889 5.67 18.40 -7.74
N ASN A 890 6.09 18.41 -9.01
CA ASN A 890 7.45 18.74 -9.46
C ASN A 890 7.85 20.21 -9.18
N TYR A 891 8.22 20.52 -7.94
CA TYR A 891 8.71 21.84 -7.53
C TYR A 891 9.95 22.31 -8.32
N GLU A 892 10.79 21.38 -8.80
CA GLU A 892 11.97 21.71 -9.63
C GLU A 892 11.62 22.23 -11.05
N GLU A 893 10.37 22.10 -11.51
CA GLU A 893 9.89 22.60 -12.82
C GLU A 893 9.01 23.86 -12.70
N LEU A 894 8.81 24.40 -11.49
CA LEU A 894 7.94 25.56 -11.24
C LEU A 894 8.75 26.81 -10.86
N ASP A 895 8.77 27.82 -11.74
CA ASP A 895 9.40 29.13 -11.51
C ASP A 895 8.77 29.90 -10.31
N SER A 896 7.60 29.48 -9.83
CA SER A 896 6.87 30.07 -8.71
C SER A 896 5.98 29.04 -8.01
N PRO A 897 5.87 29.05 -6.67
CA PRO A 897 4.89 28.23 -5.94
C PRO A 897 3.42 28.55 -6.27
N LEU A 898 3.15 29.65 -6.96
CA LEU A 898 1.80 30.03 -7.43
C LEU A 898 1.43 29.42 -8.78
N ASP A 899 2.39 28.87 -9.53
CA ASP A 899 2.17 28.29 -10.87
C ASP A 899 1.93 26.77 -10.83
N ALA A 900 1.63 26.22 -9.64
CA ALA A 900 1.21 24.83 -9.46
C ALA A 900 0.03 24.49 -10.38
N ALA A 901 0.04 23.26 -10.93
CA ALA A 901 -0.82 22.89 -12.05
C ALA A 901 -2.31 23.20 -11.80
N PRO A 902 -3.06 23.84 -12.72
CA PRO A 902 -4.45 24.24 -12.49
C PRO A 902 -5.41 23.09 -12.12
N ASP A 903 -5.05 21.86 -12.49
CA ASP A 903 -5.81 20.63 -12.20
C ASP A 903 -5.48 20.04 -10.82
N CYS A 904 -4.39 20.46 -10.16
CA CYS A 904 -4.35 20.52 -8.71
C CYS A 904 -5.34 21.60 -8.27
N LYS A 905 -6.64 21.29 -8.22
CA LYS A 905 -7.54 22.09 -7.37
C LYS A 905 -6.93 22.06 -5.98
N PRO A 906 -6.52 23.20 -5.39
CA PRO A 906 -6.08 23.17 -4.01
C PRO A 906 -7.29 22.70 -3.20
N LEU A 907 -7.17 21.53 -2.54
CA LEU A 907 -8.07 21.10 -1.47
C LEU A 907 -8.38 22.35 -0.66
N LEU A 908 -9.68 22.69 -0.56
CA LEU A 908 -10.10 24.06 -0.27
C LEU A 908 -9.38 24.57 0.98
N LYS A 909 -8.74 25.73 0.91
CA LYS A 909 -7.96 26.27 2.02
C LYS A 909 -8.85 26.32 3.28
N PRO A 910 -8.45 25.70 4.42
CA PRO A 910 -9.21 25.74 5.65
C PRO A 910 -9.66 27.16 5.98
N ILE A 911 -10.95 27.36 6.27
CA ILE A 911 -11.53 28.71 6.37
C ILE A 911 -10.81 29.57 7.43
N CYS A 912 -10.28 28.94 8.49
CA CYS A 912 -9.53 29.62 9.55
C CYS A 912 -8.03 29.85 9.26
N MET A 913 -7.39 29.06 8.37
CA MET A 913 -5.94 29.17 8.14
C MET A 913 -5.64 30.31 7.15
N SER A 914 -4.53 31.03 7.32
CA SER A 914 -4.10 32.02 6.32
C SER A 914 -3.58 31.31 5.06
N GLU A 915 -3.63 31.98 3.90
CA GLU A 915 -3.10 31.38 2.66
C GLU A 915 -1.56 31.27 2.69
N GLU A 916 -0.91 32.19 3.41
CA GLU A 916 0.54 32.20 3.64
C GLU A 916 1.01 31.04 4.53
N ILE A 917 0.26 30.71 5.60
CA ILE A 917 0.52 29.51 6.42
C ILE A 917 0.18 28.25 5.62
N TRP A 918 -1.01 28.23 4.99
CA TRP A 918 -1.50 27.08 4.23
C TRP A 918 -0.52 26.66 3.13
N LEU A 919 0.04 27.62 2.40
CA LEU A 919 1.06 27.34 1.39
C LEU A 919 2.43 27.12 2.02
N GLY A 920 2.94 28.12 2.76
CA GLY A 920 4.34 28.20 3.17
C GLY A 920 4.85 27.05 4.05
N GLY A 921 3.99 26.48 4.92
CA GLY A 921 4.39 25.43 5.86
C GLY A 921 4.12 24.00 5.42
N HIS A 922 3.35 23.78 4.34
CA HIS A 922 2.81 22.46 3.96
C HIS A 922 3.28 21.92 2.60
N PHE A 923 4.16 22.63 1.88
CA PHE A 923 4.57 22.24 0.52
C PHE A 923 5.28 20.88 0.39
N SER A 924 5.72 20.25 1.48
CA SER A 924 6.43 18.96 1.47
C SER A 924 5.55 17.74 1.73
N ASN A 925 4.37 17.90 2.36
CA ASN A 925 3.57 16.79 2.89
C ASN A 925 2.18 16.84 2.23
N PHE A 926 1.90 15.94 1.28
CA PHE A 926 0.76 16.09 0.37
C PHE A 926 -0.61 15.78 0.96
N ILE A 927 -0.63 15.12 2.13
CA ILE A 927 -1.86 14.68 2.79
C ILE A 927 -2.09 15.57 4.01
N ARG A 928 -3.31 16.09 4.08
CA ARG A 928 -3.68 17.07 5.10
C ARG A 928 -4.36 16.33 6.24
N THR A 929 -3.80 16.47 7.43
CA THR A 929 -4.23 15.70 8.60
C THR A 929 -4.47 16.58 9.81
N GLY A 930 -5.73 16.76 10.20
CA GLY A 930 -6.10 17.36 11.48
C GLY A 930 -6.10 16.30 12.58
N PHE A 931 -5.43 16.56 13.70
CA PHE A 931 -5.24 15.56 14.76
C PHE A 931 -5.74 16.05 16.11
N ARG A 932 -6.42 15.19 16.88
CA ARG A 932 -6.64 15.43 18.31
C ARG A 932 -6.82 14.10 19.07
N LEU A 933 -6.11 13.94 20.19
CA LEU A 933 -6.48 12.94 21.20
C LEU A 933 -7.59 13.55 22.06
N ILE A 934 -8.78 12.97 22.02
CA ILE A 934 -9.93 13.43 22.82
C ILE A 934 -10.00 12.61 24.11
N SER A 935 -9.90 13.31 25.23
CA SER A 935 -9.89 12.77 26.59
C SER A 935 -11.04 13.39 27.41
N PRO A 936 -11.84 12.59 28.13
CA PRO A 936 -12.75 13.06 29.17
C PRO A 936 -11.98 13.68 30.34
N ASP A 937 -11.62 14.96 30.27
CA ASP A 937 -10.95 15.60 31.40
C ASP A 937 -11.88 15.61 32.62
N LEU A 938 -11.52 14.81 33.62
CA LEU A 938 -12.21 14.70 34.89
C LEU A 938 -12.11 15.99 35.73
N SER A 939 -11.24 16.94 35.34
CA SER A 939 -11.06 18.26 35.94
C SER A 939 -11.94 19.35 35.30
N HIS A 940 -12.23 19.30 34.00
CA HIS A 940 -13.21 20.14 33.29
C HIS A 940 -14.65 19.70 33.61
N LYS A 941 -14.99 19.85 34.89
CA LYS A 941 -16.38 19.94 35.34
C LYS A 941 -16.75 21.41 35.48
N ASP A 942 -17.89 21.79 34.91
CA ASP A 942 -18.48 23.09 35.16
C ASP A 942 -18.73 23.30 36.66
N THR A 943 -19.08 24.53 37.06
CA THR A 943 -19.36 24.83 38.47
C THR A 943 -20.61 24.10 39.04
N ASN A 944 -21.32 23.32 38.23
CA ASN A 944 -22.48 22.51 38.59
C ASN A 944 -22.16 21.00 38.68
N GLY A 945 -20.99 20.56 38.20
CA GLY A 945 -20.52 19.17 38.19
C GLY A 945 -20.72 18.41 36.87
N ASN A 946 -21.17 19.08 35.80
CA ASN A 946 -21.30 18.51 34.45
C ASN A 946 -19.94 18.49 33.75
N THR A 947 -19.62 17.43 33.01
CA THR A 947 -18.53 17.42 32.03
C THR A 947 -18.98 18.16 30.79
N ASP A 948 -18.52 19.40 30.59
CA ASP A 948 -18.97 20.26 29.49
C ASP A 948 -17.92 20.27 28.37
N TYR A 949 -18.21 19.54 27.29
CA TYR A 949 -17.34 19.44 26.11
C TYR A 949 -17.66 20.57 25.12
N THR A 950 -17.37 21.82 25.50
CA THR A 950 -17.62 23.02 24.67
C THR A 950 -16.57 23.23 23.56
N GLU A 951 -15.44 22.55 23.63
CA GLU A 951 -14.40 22.62 22.60
C GLU A 951 -14.79 21.81 21.35
N SER A 952 -14.84 22.48 20.20
CA SER A 952 -14.82 21.78 18.91
C SER A 952 -13.43 21.19 18.63
N LEU A 953 -13.30 20.36 17.59
CA LEU A 953 -11.97 19.90 17.13
C LEU A 953 -11.06 21.06 16.64
N PHE A 954 -11.59 22.28 16.54
CA PHE A 954 -10.90 23.49 16.11
C PHE A 954 -11.07 24.65 17.13
N GLY A 955 -11.31 24.35 18.41
CA GLY A 955 -11.45 25.32 19.51
C GLY A 955 -10.20 25.39 20.43
N VAL A 956 -10.04 26.51 21.15
CA VAL A 956 -8.81 26.85 21.91
C VAL A 956 -8.86 26.42 23.39
N GLY A 957 -7.75 25.90 23.92
CA GLY A 957 -7.22 26.37 25.22
C GLY A 957 -7.30 25.42 26.41
N GLY A 958 -6.20 24.68 26.67
CA GLY A 958 -6.11 23.73 27.81
C GLY A 958 -4.91 23.85 28.77
N GLY A 959 -3.88 24.67 28.47
CA GLY A 959 -2.77 24.93 29.40
C GLY A 959 -1.63 23.89 29.47
N ALA A 960 -1.60 22.91 28.57
CA ALA A 960 -0.36 22.22 28.24
C ALA A 960 0.53 23.14 27.37
N THR A 961 1.86 23.04 27.50
CA THR A 961 2.81 23.86 26.70
C THR A 961 3.20 23.23 25.36
N THR A 962 2.41 22.26 24.89
CA THR A 962 2.36 21.83 23.48
C THR A 962 1.55 22.84 22.69
N VAL A 963 2.05 23.30 21.54
CA VAL A 963 1.42 24.37 20.76
C VAL A 963 0.01 23.96 20.33
N ASP A 964 -0.98 24.65 20.91
CA ASP A 964 -2.39 24.50 20.56
C ASP A 964 -2.64 25.03 19.13
N LEU A 965 -3.72 24.60 18.51
CA LEU A 965 -4.03 24.80 17.08
C LEU A 965 -4.13 26.29 16.66
N LEU A 966 -4.12 27.23 17.62
CA LEU A 966 -4.60 28.61 17.48
C LEU A 966 -3.73 29.71 18.16
N ASP A 967 -2.73 29.37 19.00
CA ASP A 967 -2.16 30.35 19.96
C ASP A 967 -1.15 31.37 19.34
N ASP A 968 -0.57 31.08 18.17
CA ASP A 968 0.34 32.00 17.45
C ASP A 968 -0.40 33.06 16.57
N GLY A 969 -1.67 33.34 16.86
CA GLY A 969 -2.22 34.70 16.73
C GLY A 969 -2.56 35.26 15.33
N VAL A 970 -2.54 34.47 14.25
CA VAL A 970 -2.89 34.94 12.88
C VAL A 970 -4.08 34.21 12.22
N MET A 971 -4.68 33.20 12.87
CA MET A 971 -5.90 32.53 12.34
C MET A 971 -7.17 33.33 12.62
N SER A 972 -7.47 34.30 11.75
CA SER A 972 -8.74 35.06 11.81
C SER A 972 -9.90 34.26 11.22
N CYS A 973 -10.38 33.24 11.95
CA CYS A 973 -11.69 32.64 11.67
C CYS A 973 -12.77 33.75 11.58
N PRO A 974 -13.70 33.71 10.62
CA PRO A 974 -14.90 34.55 10.66
C PRO A 974 -15.65 34.30 11.98
N ALA A 975 -16.10 35.37 12.66
CA ALA A 975 -16.78 35.29 13.96
C ALA A 975 -18.10 34.47 13.97
N ASN A 976 -18.52 33.96 12.80
CA ASN A 976 -19.67 33.09 12.60
C ASN A 976 -19.33 31.59 12.66
N ILE A 977 -18.04 31.22 12.67
CA ILE A 977 -17.55 29.83 12.74
C ILE A 977 -17.23 29.42 14.20
N GLY A 978 -17.08 30.41 15.08
CA GLY A 978 -17.40 30.27 16.51
C GLY A 978 -16.25 29.88 17.43
N ASP A 979 -15.86 30.83 18.27
CA ASP A 979 -15.26 30.56 19.58
C ASP A 979 -15.83 31.56 20.62
N PRO A 980 -16.32 31.10 21.79
CA PRO A 980 -16.68 29.73 22.11
C PRO A 980 -17.99 29.29 21.44
N LEU A 981 -18.13 27.98 21.25
CA LEU A 981 -19.45 27.35 21.05
C LEU A 981 -20.32 27.57 22.31
N PRO A 982 -21.64 27.82 22.17
CA PRO A 982 -22.50 28.06 23.33
C PRO A 982 -22.67 26.80 24.19
N ASP A 983 -22.69 26.99 25.52
CA ASP A 983 -22.80 25.97 26.57
C ASP A 983 -23.75 24.80 26.18
N GLY A 984 -23.24 23.57 26.22
CA GLY A 984 -24.00 22.36 25.89
C GLY A 984 -24.23 22.09 24.38
N SER A 985 -23.55 22.78 23.46
CA SER A 985 -23.52 22.37 22.05
C SER A 985 -22.40 21.37 21.77
N SER A 986 -22.78 20.15 21.38
CA SER A 986 -21.84 19.04 21.13
C SER A 986 -20.87 19.35 19.98
N PRO A 987 -19.61 18.87 20.04
CA PRO A 987 -18.65 19.04 18.95
C PRO A 987 -19.13 18.33 17.67
N TYR A 988 -19.49 19.13 16.68
CA TYR A 988 -19.51 18.67 15.29
C TYR A 988 -18.08 18.48 14.82
N LEU A 989 -17.84 17.39 14.09
CA LEU A 989 -16.64 17.31 13.26
C LEU A 989 -16.91 18.17 12.01
N PHE A 990 -15.88 18.76 11.40
CA PHE A 990 -16.01 19.57 10.19
C PHE A 990 -15.06 19.05 9.11
N TRP A 991 -15.43 19.27 7.85
CA TRP A 991 -14.56 19.01 6.71
C TRP A 991 -13.53 20.15 6.52
N VAL A 992 -12.51 19.92 5.70
CA VAL A 992 -11.40 20.87 5.42
C VAL A 992 -11.95 22.20 4.89
N ASP A 993 -13.04 22.18 4.13
CA ASP A 993 -13.74 23.38 3.65
C ASP A 993 -14.62 24.09 4.71
N GLY A 994 -14.56 23.66 5.97
CA GLY A 994 -15.33 24.23 7.08
C GLY A 994 -16.83 23.89 7.06
N SER A 995 -17.29 23.01 6.15
CA SER A 995 -18.67 22.53 6.20
C SER A 995 -18.87 21.49 7.33
N PRO A 996 -20.03 21.47 8.01
CA PRO A 996 -20.31 20.47 9.04
C PRO A 996 -20.26 19.06 8.44
N SER A 997 -19.59 18.13 9.11
CA SER A 997 -19.36 16.79 8.57
C SER A 997 -20.59 15.89 8.48
N GLY A 998 -21.68 16.27 9.18
CA GLY A 998 -22.80 15.39 9.50
C GLY A 998 -22.55 14.50 10.72
N TYR A 999 -21.30 14.37 11.19
CA TYR A 999 -20.92 13.54 12.32
C TYR A 999 -20.76 14.34 13.61
N ARG A 1000 -21.19 13.74 14.73
CA ARG A 1000 -21.01 14.24 16.10
C ARG A 1000 -20.62 13.11 17.05
N LEU A 1001 -19.62 13.38 17.89
CA LEU A 1001 -19.19 12.49 18.97
C LEU A 1001 -19.68 13.04 20.32
N PHE A 1002 -20.20 12.17 21.17
CA PHE A 1002 -20.67 12.49 22.51
C PHE A 1002 -20.50 11.27 23.45
N ASP A 1003 -20.78 11.43 24.74
CA ASP A 1003 -20.67 10.37 25.77
C ASP A 1003 -19.35 9.58 25.73
N ILE A 1004 -18.22 10.27 25.53
CA ILE A 1004 -16.90 9.63 25.49
C ILE A 1004 -16.54 9.15 26.91
N GLU A 1005 -16.34 7.85 27.07
CA GLU A 1005 -15.93 7.20 28.33
C GLU A 1005 -14.64 6.40 28.11
N ILE A 1006 -13.60 6.68 28.91
CA ILE A 1006 -12.36 5.91 28.94
C ILE A 1006 -12.40 4.90 30.10
N ASP A 1007 -12.20 3.63 29.78
CA ASP A 1007 -11.94 2.57 30.77
C ASP A 1007 -10.49 2.12 30.63
N ALA A 1008 -9.61 2.81 31.36
CA ALA A 1008 -8.16 2.55 31.41
C ALA A 1008 -7.78 1.27 32.19
N ILE A 1009 -8.76 0.51 32.72
CA ILE A 1009 -8.53 -0.82 33.31
C ILE A 1009 -8.78 -1.91 32.26
N ALA A 1010 -9.75 -1.69 31.37
CA ALA A 1010 -10.03 -2.58 30.24
C ALA A 1010 -9.30 -2.18 28.93
N ASN A 1011 -8.58 -1.06 28.90
CA ASN A 1011 -7.97 -0.46 27.71
C ASN A 1011 -8.98 -0.33 26.55
N LYS A 1012 -10.04 0.45 26.78
CA LYS A 1012 -11.08 0.74 25.78
C LYS A 1012 -11.63 2.17 25.91
N THR A 1013 -12.14 2.69 24.81
CA THR A 1013 -12.90 3.95 24.76
C THR A 1013 -14.28 3.69 24.20
N SER A 1014 -15.33 3.99 24.97
CA SER A 1014 -16.70 4.06 24.45
C SER A 1014 -17.01 5.48 24.00
N PHE A 1015 -17.91 5.63 23.02
CA PHE A 1015 -18.47 6.92 22.62
C PHE A 1015 -19.81 6.71 21.92
N SER A 1016 -20.68 7.72 21.96
CA SER A 1016 -21.89 7.80 21.15
C SER A 1016 -21.62 8.57 19.86
N LEU A 1017 -22.03 8.02 18.72
CA LEU A 1017 -22.00 8.68 17.40
C LEU A 1017 -23.41 9.12 17.02
N LYS A 1018 -23.54 10.36 16.53
CA LYS A 1018 -24.70 10.81 15.78
C LYS A 1018 -24.31 11.22 14.37
N ILE A 1019 -25.19 10.88 13.44
CA ILE A 1019 -25.13 11.19 12.01
C ILE A 1019 -26.43 11.94 11.70
N ASP A 1020 -26.31 13.09 11.04
CA ASP A 1020 -27.38 14.07 10.77
C ASP A 1020 -27.91 14.05 9.33
#